data_AF-A0A3M2APU2-F1
#
_entry.id   AF-A0A3M2APU2-F1
#
_cell.length_a   1.000
_cell.length_b   1.000
_cell.length_c   1.000
_cell.angle_alpha   90.00
_cell.angle_beta   90.00
_cell.angle_gamma   90.00
#
_symmetry.space_group_name_H-M   'P 1'
#
loop_
_entity.id
_entity.type
_entity.pdbx_description
1 polymer ?
#
loop_
_entity_poly.entity_id
_entity_poly.type
_entity_poly.pdbx_seq_one_letter_code
_entity_poly.pdbx_strand_id
1 'polypeptide(L)'
;MIETNGKFYLGRIFDPQRGETTLEPLLYDPDNLTTHAVVVGMTGSGKTGLCIDLLEEAALNNIPALMIDPKGDITNALLHFPDLLPSDFEPWVNADEARREGKSVAEVAAATAELWRNGLAQWHITPDRIRALQEGPRFAIYTPGSDAGLPVSILASLAAPDIPWEGNRELLREKISGTVTALLGLLGFKDVDPVRSREHILLSNIFEHAWSQGKDLDLSELIMQTQSPPFAKLGVFDVNQFFPEKDRFELAMMLNNILASPAFQTWIEGEPLDIGRMLYDENGRPRHTIFYIAHLSDEERMFFVTLFYSAVESWMRTQSGTTSLRALVYFDEIFGYLPPVGNPPSKEPMLRLLKQARAFGVGMVLATQNPVDIDYKALSNAGTWFIGKLGTEQDKERLLDGLASAVPGGLDKRAYADLISALGKRVFLLRNVHEKHPLLFQTRWAMNYLAGPVTRIQIPALNALAGAHMVTQSTQPETAVSATDTPASPKSATSQSEEATLPGTSSRPAIPGNTEEYFLPSNLTPNEAATQNGRSLPPHTTPLGILYRPVLLAQTHIRFLNRKYNLDHELDRTTLVPEPNPRGTIHWEDHLIKSPINPRHLDRGPLPDARFTSLEAPFTDSRTMRSLKTDFADWAYRTTEILVKANESLKVYAGPEISDEKFAAMCQEAAAEKAKAEAEKVTAQFQRKMDTLTKKLKREERELKEDEEELAQRKREELGTHAETLLSLFGKRRRSISSSLSKRRLTAKAKADVEESLEVIAELQEELAQLEEELKTAIAEIENKWAEIAADVTEIPVTPYKKDVDVTLFGVAWFPYHLVETDGRIEELPAFAPTE
;
A
#
# COMPACT_ATOMS: atom_id res chain seq x y z
N MET A 1 -14.33 -17.18 -61.65
CA MET A 1 -14.57 -16.48 -60.37
C MET A 1 -15.85 -15.67 -60.51
N ILE A 2 -16.46 -15.24 -59.39
CA ILE A 2 -17.57 -14.27 -59.41
C ILE A 2 -16.97 -12.87 -59.50
N GLU A 3 -17.36 -12.13 -60.53
CA GLU A 3 -17.01 -10.71 -60.70
C GLU A 3 -17.86 -9.88 -59.71
N THR A 4 -17.21 -9.23 -58.74
CA THR A 4 -17.91 -8.45 -57.71
C THR A 4 -17.88 -6.94 -57.96
N ASN A 5 -16.96 -6.45 -58.81
CA ASN A 5 -16.84 -5.04 -59.22
C ASN A 5 -16.86 -4.05 -58.03
N GLY A 6 -16.06 -4.34 -57.00
CA GLY A 6 -15.97 -3.52 -55.77
C GLY A 6 -16.99 -3.85 -54.68
N LYS A 7 -17.96 -4.74 -54.97
CA LYS A 7 -19.01 -5.14 -54.02
C LYS A 7 -18.60 -6.34 -53.17
N PHE A 8 -19.30 -6.54 -52.06
CA PHE A 8 -19.16 -7.68 -51.18
C PHE A 8 -20.09 -8.80 -51.61
N TYR A 9 -19.53 -9.93 -52.05
CA TYR A 9 -20.28 -11.17 -52.26
C TYR A 9 -20.52 -11.85 -50.91
N LEU A 10 -21.71 -11.67 -50.33
CA LEU A 10 -22.05 -12.20 -48.99
C LEU A 10 -22.78 -13.55 -49.05
N GLY A 11 -23.19 -14.01 -50.23
CA GLY A 11 -24.06 -15.19 -50.38
C GLY A 11 -24.93 -15.13 -51.62
N ARG A 12 -26.09 -15.79 -51.57
CA ARG A 12 -27.07 -15.84 -52.67
C ARG A 12 -28.49 -15.63 -52.17
N ILE A 13 -29.34 -15.03 -53.00
CA ILE A 13 -30.74 -14.73 -52.68
C ILE A 13 -31.49 -16.04 -52.36
N PHE A 14 -32.30 -16.02 -51.31
CA PHE A 14 -33.06 -17.17 -50.81
C PHE A 14 -34.55 -16.98 -51.08
N ASP A 15 -35.20 -17.98 -51.67
CA ASP A 15 -36.63 -17.97 -51.98
C ASP A 15 -37.43 -18.56 -50.80
N PRO A 16 -38.18 -17.75 -50.02
CA PRO A 16 -38.97 -18.24 -48.89
C PRO A 16 -40.18 -19.08 -49.29
N GLN A 17 -40.65 -19.03 -50.55
CA GLN A 17 -41.76 -19.84 -51.02
C GLN A 17 -41.31 -21.26 -51.39
N ARG A 18 -40.06 -21.41 -51.82
CA ARG A 18 -39.43 -22.71 -52.09
C ARG A 18 -38.67 -23.28 -50.89
N GLY A 19 -38.15 -22.42 -50.01
CA GLY A 19 -37.22 -22.80 -48.95
C GLY A 19 -35.80 -23.08 -49.47
N GLU A 20 -35.46 -22.55 -50.65
CA GLU A 20 -34.24 -22.88 -51.40
C GLU A 20 -33.41 -21.63 -51.72
N THR A 21 -32.09 -21.81 -51.76
CA THR A 21 -31.14 -20.77 -52.20
C THR A 21 -31.04 -20.75 -53.71
N THR A 22 -31.24 -19.58 -54.32
CA THR A 22 -31.13 -19.37 -55.77
C THR A 22 -29.67 -19.34 -56.24
N LEU A 23 -29.46 -19.18 -57.55
CA LEU A 23 -28.13 -18.91 -58.13
C LEU A 23 -27.76 -17.41 -58.16
N GLU A 24 -28.66 -16.51 -57.76
CA GLU A 24 -28.44 -15.06 -57.82
C GLU A 24 -27.52 -14.60 -56.69
N PRO A 25 -26.34 -14.01 -56.98
CA PRO A 25 -25.39 -13.59 -55.95
C PRO A 25 -25.85 -12.31 -55.25
N LEU A 26 -25.82 -12.29 -53.92
CA LEU A 26 -25.97 -11.06 -53.15
C LEU A 26 -24.65 -10.27 -53.22
N LEU A 27 -24.62 -9.23 -54.05
CA LEU A 27 -23.53 -8.27 -54.17
C LEU A 27 -23.87 -6.99 -53.40
N TYR A 28 -23.54 -6.98 -52.11
CA TYR A 28 -23.78 -5.86 -51.21
C TYR A 28 -22.77 -4.72 -51.45
N ASP A 29 -23.27 -3.48 -51.48
CA ASP A 29 -22.44 -2.29 -51.76
C ASP A 29 -21.75 -1.76 -50.48
N PRO A 30 -20.41 -1.72 -50.40
CA PRO A 30 -19.69 -1.37 -49.17
C PRO A 30 -19.97 0.04 -48.66
N ASP A 31 -20.24 1.01 -49.55
CA ASP A 31 -20.48 2.40 -49.15
C ASP A 31 -21.75 2.57 -48.31
N ASN A 32 -22.68 1.59 -48.34
CA ASN A 32 -23.81 1.53 -47.42
C ASN A 32 -23.39 1.36 -45.96
N LEU A 33 -22.21 0.77 -45.65
CA LEU A 33 -21.70 0.61 -44.29
C LEU A 33 -21.25 1.95 -43.66
N THR A 34 -21.15 3.03 -44.45
CA THR A 34 -21.08 4.39 -43.88
C THR A 34 -22.34 4.73 -43.06
N THR A 35 -23.47 4.05 -43.30
CA THR A 35 -24.68 4.10 -42.45
C THR A 35 -24.71 3.05 -41.35
N HIS A 36 -23.63 2.31 -41.17
CA HIS A 36 -23.44 1.30 -40.13
C HIS A 36 -24.34 0.06 -40.29
N ALA A 37 -23.95 -1.03 -39.65
CA ALA A 37 -24.69 -2.29 -39.67
C ALA A 37 -24.89 -2.87 -38.27
N VAL A 38 -26.04 -3.52 -38.06
CA VAL A 38 -26.30 -4.37 -36.90
C VAL A 38 -26.52 -5.81 -37.37
N VAL A 39 -25.83 -6.76 -36.75
CA VAL A 39 -25.98 -8.20 -37.02
C VAL A 39 -26.62 -8.87 -35.79
N VAL A 40 -27.78 -9.47 -35.97
CA VAL A 40 -28.58 -10.07 -34.89
C VAL A 40 -28.81 -11.55 -35.19
N GLY A 41 -28.60 -12.44 -34.22
CA GLY A 41 -29.04 -13.83 -34.35
C GLY A 41 -28.57 -14.73 -33.21
N MET A 42 -29.39 -15.70 -32.84
CA MET A 42 -29.09 -16.64 -31.74
C MET A 42 -27.79 -17.44 -32.01
N THR A 43 -27.17 -17.99 -30.95
CA THR A 43 -26.07 -18.97 -31.11
C THR A 43 -26.46 -20.08 -32.12
N GLY A 44 -25.59 -20.36 -33.09
CA GLY A 44 -25.84 -21.34 -34.15
C GLY A 44 -26.71 -20.86 -35.32
N SER A 45 -27.19 -19.60 -35.32
CA SER A 45 -27.88 -18.97 -36.47
C SER A 45 -26.99 -18.85 -37.72
N GLY A 46 -25.68 -18.62 -37.51
CA GLY A 46 -24.71 -18.32 -38.55
C GLY A 46 -23.98 -16.97 -38.37
N LYS A 47 -24.35 -16.16 -37.35
CA LYS A 47 -23.82 -14.80 -37.08
C LYS A 47 -22.34 -14.62 -37.43
N THR A 48 -21.46 -15.34 -36.74
CA THR A 48 -20.00 -15.26 -36.90
C THR A 48 -19.54 -15.53 -38.33
N GLY A 49 -20.17 -16.47 -39.03
CA GLY A 49 -19.86 -16.77 -40.44
C GLY A 49 -20.20 -15.61 -41.37
N LEU A 50 -21.35 -14.95 -41.18
CA LEU A 50 -21.71 -13.75 -41.95
C LEU A 50 -20.79 -12.57 -41.64
N CYS A 51 -20.39 -12.41 -40.38
CA CYS A 51 -19.46 -11.36 -39.97
C CYS A 51 -18.08 -11.56 -40.61
N ILE A 52 -17.60 -12.81 -40.66
CA ILE A 52 -16.36 -13.17 -41.36
C ILE A 52 -16.52 -13.04 -42.88
N ASP A 53 -17.61 -13.49 -43.48
CA ASP A 53 -17.90 -13.25 -44.91
C ASP A 53 -17.81 -11.74 -45.26
N LEU A 54 -18.33 -10.86 -44.40
CA LEU A 54 -18.27 -9.40 -44.59
C LEU A 54 -16.84 -8.85 -44.44
N LEU A 55 -16.09 -9.32 -43.45
CA LEU A 55 -14.70 -8.90 -43.21
C LEU A 55 -13.74 -9.40 -44.30
N GLU A 56 -13.92 -10.63 -44.78
CA GLU A 56 -13.22 -11.20 -45.93
C GLU A 56 -13.44 -10.38 -47.21
N GLU A 57 -14.68 -9.97 -47.49
CA GLU A 57 -14.95 -9.11 -48.65
C GLU A 57 -14.40 -7.69 -48.46
N ALA A 58 -14.39 -7.14 -47.24
CA ALA A 58 -13.73 -5.88 -46.94
C ALA A 58 -12.21 -5.96 -47.18
N ALA A 59 -11.57 -7.03 -46.73
CA ALA A 59 -10.17 -7.34 -46.96
C ALA A 59 -9.84 -7.44 -48.47
N LEU A 60 -10.61 -8.20 -49.24
CA LEU A 60 -10.45 -8.30 -50.71
C LEU A 60 -10.62 -6.96 -51.45
N ASN A 61 -11.38 -6.01 -50.87
CA ASN A 61 -11.55 -4.67 -51.42
C ASN A 61 -10.55 -3.64 -50.83
N ASN A 62 -9.51 -4.09 -50.12
CA ASN A 62 -8.49 -3.26 -49.46
C ASN A 62 -9.04 -2.28 -48.41
N ILE A 63 -10.22 -2.56 -47.84
CA ILE A 63 -10.84 -1.76 -46.80
C ILE A 63 -10.34 -2.26 -45.44
N PRO A 64 -9.59 -1.45 -44.66
CA PRO A 64 -9.05 -1.86 -43.38
C PRO A 64 -10.14 -1.98 -42.31
N ALA A 65 -9.90 -2.84 -41.33
CA ALA A 65 -10.86 -3.14 -40.28
C ALA A 65 -10.19 -3.24 -38.90
N LEU A 66 -10.83 -2.63 -37.90
CA LEU A 66 -10.56 -2.83 -36.48
C LEU A 66 -11.67 -3.72 -35.93
N MET A 67 -11.31 -4.82 -35.27
CA MET A 67 -12.26 -5.83 -34.80
C MET A 67 -12.07 -6.06 -33.30
N ILE A 68 -13.11 -5.87 -32.50
CA ILE A 68 -13.10 -6.27 -31.08
C ILE A 68 -13.73 -7.65 -30.93
N ASP A 69 -12.97 -8.56 -30.31
CA ASP A 69 -13.35 -9.96 -30.11
C ASP A 69 -13.28 -10.36 -28.63
N PRO A 70 -14.41 -10.31 -27.91
CA PRO A 70 -14.51 -10.79 -26.53
C PRO A 70 -14.72 -12.30 -26.40
N LYS A 71 -14.62 -13.08 -27.50
CA LYS A 71 -14.91 -14.52 -27.50
C LYS A 71 -13.81 -15.41 -28.11
N GLY A 72 -12.94 -14.85 -28.95
CA GLY A 72 -11.97 -15.60 -29.75
C GLY A 72 -12.53 -16.15 -31.06
N ASP A 73 -13.79 -15.85 -31.39
CA ASP A 73 -14.50 -16.34 -32.58
C ASP A 73 -14.06 -15.64 -33.88
N ILE A 74 -13.62 -14.38 -33.81
CA ILE A 74 -13.25 -13.54 -34.97
C ILE A 74 -11.78 -13.74 -35.35
N THR A 75 -10.92 -14.15 -34.40
CA THR A 75 -9.52 -14.53 -34.67
C THR A 75 -9.35 -15.58 -35.77
N ASN A 76 -10.40 -16.40 -36.04
CA ASN A 76 -10.48 -17.31 -37.19
C ASN A 76 -10.20 -16.61 -38.55
N ALA A 77 -10.38 -15.29 -38.64
CA ALA A 77 -10.02 -14.48 -39.81
C ALA A 77 -8.51 -14.51 -40.16
N LEU A 78 -7.64 -15.12 -39.35
CA LEU A 78 -6.24 -15.39 -39.73
C LEU A 78 -6.03 -16.77 -40.40
N LEU A 79 -7.00 -17.68 -40.31
CA LEU A 79 -6.87 -19.09 -40.74
C LEU A 79 -7.12 -19.23 -42.26
N HIS A 80 -6.16 -18.74 -43.05
CA HIS A 80 -6.16 -18.74 -44.51
C HIS A 80 -5.46 -19.97 -45.08
N PHE A 81 -6.22 -20.91 -45.65
CA PHE A 81 -5.68 -22.17 -46.21
C PHE A 81 -5.99 -22.27 -47.71
N PRO A 82 -5.27 -21.55 -48.60
CA PRO A 82 -5.61 -21.50 -50.03
C PRO A 82 -5.49 -22.87 -50.72
N ASP A 83 -4.49 -23.67 -50.35
CA ASP A 83 -4.21 -24.96 -50.97
C ASP A 83 -5.01 -26.12 -50.32
N LEU A 84 -5.70 -25.85 -49.21
CA LEU A 84 -6.64 -26.74 -48.52
C LEU A 84 -6.05 -28.12 -48.21
N LEU A 85 -4.86 -28.17 -47.61
CA LEU A 85 -4.17 -29.40 -47.23
C LEU A 85 -4.63 -29.85 -45.83
N PRO A 86 -4.73 -31.17 -45.54
CA PRO A 86 -5.09 -31.64 -44.19
C PRO A 86 -4.19 -31.12 -43.08
N SER A 87 -2.89 -30.94 -43.36
CA SER A 87 -1.88 -30.36 -42.47
C SER A 87 -2.21 -28.95 -41.99
N ASP A 88 -2.98 -28.19 -42.78
CA ASP A 88 -3.29 -26.79 -42.50
C ASP A 88 -4.37 -26.71 -41.41
N PHE A 89 -5.30 -27.67 -41.39
CA PHE A 89 -6.39 -27.79 -40.43
C PHE A 89 -5.98 -28.55 -39.16
N GLU A 90 -5.00 -29.45 -39.22
CA GLU A 90 -4.60 -30.34 -38.12
C GLU A 90 -4.29 -29.63 -36.78
N PRO A 91 -3.64 -28.45 -36.73
CA PRO A 91 -3.40 -27.71 -35.48
C PRO A 91 -4.66 -27.09 -34.86
N TRP A 92 -5.77 -27.02 -35.59
CA TRP A 92 -6.96 -26.21 -35.24
C TRP A 92 -8.23 -27.03 -35.05
N VAL A 93 -8.26 -28.30 -35.46
CA VAL A 93 -9.40 -29.20 -35.20
C VAL A 93 -9.47 -29.60 -33.73
N ASN A 94 -10.67 -29.76 -33.20
CA ASN A 94 -10.89 -30.08 -31.79
C ASN A 94 -10.49 -31.54 -31.45
N ALA A 95 -9.32 -31.71 -30.84
CA ALA A 95 -8.77 -33.02 -30.50
C ALA A 95 -9.60 -33.81 -29.46
N ASP A 96 -10.39 -33.14 -28.61
CA ASP A 96 -11.29 -33.81 -27.67
C ASP A 96 -12.59 -34.25 -28.35
N GLU A 97 -13.07 -33.51 -29.35
CA GLU A 97 -14.19 -33.91 -30.21
C GLU A 97 -13.81 -35.10 -31.10
N ALA A 98 -12.64 -35.05 -31.74
CA ALA A 98 -12.07 -36.18 -32.48
C ALA A 98 -12.01 -37.46 -31.61
N ARG A 99 -11.51 -37.34 -30.37
CA ARG A 99 -11.45 -38.46 -29.41
C ARG A 99 -12.85 -38.98 -29.01
N ARG A 100 -13.85 -38.10 -28.89
CA ARG A 100 -15.25 -38.50 -28.60
C ARG A 100 -15.90 -39.24 -29.77
N GLU A 101 -15.57 -38.86 -31.00
CA GLU A 101 -16.02 -39.55 -32.22
C GLU A 101 -15.22 -40.84 -32.53
N GLY A 102 -14.16 -41.13 -31.76
CA GLY A 102 -13.30 -42.29 -31.98
C GLY A 102 -12.34 -42.16 -33.16
N LYS A 103 -12.07 -40.93 -33.62
CA LYS A 103 -11.20 -40.61 -34.76
C LYS A 103 -9.86 -40.03 -34.28
N SER A 104 -8.81 -40.18 -35.08
CA SER A 104 -7.57 -39.42 -34.90
C SER A 104 -7.71 -37.97 -35.37
N VAL A 105 -6.80 -37.11 -34.88
CA VAL A 105 -6.74 -35.68 -35.25
C VAL A 105 -6.53 -35.53 -36.77
N ALA A 106 -5.63 -36.31 -37.36
CA ALA A 106 -5.35 -36.31 -38.79
C ALA A 106 -6.54 -36.77 -39.66
N GLU A 107 -7.33 -37.75 -39.21
CA GLU A 107 -8.56 -38.17 -39.92
C GLU A 107 -9.63 -37.07 -39.90
N VAL A 108 -9.78 -36.36 -38.77
CA VAL A 108 -10.69 -35.21 -38.68
C VAL A 108 -10.18 -34.07 -39.56
N ALA A 109 -8.89 -33.74 -39.51
CA ALA A 109 -8.29 -32.70 -40.35
C ALA A 109 -8.45 -32.98 -41.86
N ALA A 110 -8.26 -34.23 -42.30
CA ALA A 110 -8.49 -34.63 -43.68
C ALA A 110 -9.96 -34.48 -44.10
N ALA A 111 -10.91 -34.92 -43.25
CA ALA A 111 -12.34 -34.75 -43.48
C ALA A 111 -12.76 -33.26 -43.48
N THR A 112 -12.15 -32.43 -42.63
CA THR A 112 -12.38 -30.98 -42.58
C THR A 112 -11.86 -30.29 -43.84
N ALA A 113 -10.68 -30.65 -44.34
CA ALA A 113 -10.11 -30.13 -45.58
C ALA A 113 -10.99 -30.47 -46.79
N GLU A 114 -11.54 -31.69 -46.86
CA GLU A 114 -12.51 -32.08 -47.89
C GLU A 114 -13.85 -31.33 -47.74
N LEU A 115 -14.36 -31.17 -46.52
CA LEU A 115 -15.58 -30.42 -46.24
C LEU A 115 -15.46 -28.95 -46.70
N TRP A 116 -14.36 -28.27 -46.37
CA TRP A 116 -14.13 -26.89 -46.82
C TRP A 116 -13.98 -26.82 -48.34
N ARG A 117 -13.20 -27.72 -48.96
CA ARG A 117 -13.02 -27.77 -50.42
C ARG A 117 -14.36 -27.93 -51.16
N ASN A 118 -15.21 -28.83 -50.68
CA ASN A 118 -16.55 -29.06 -51.24
C ASN A 118 -17.50 -27.87 -50.98
N GLY A 119 -17.43 -27.25 -49.80
CA GLY A 119 -18.20 -26.04 -49.47
C GLY A 119 -17.83 -24.86 -50.38
N LEU A 120 -16.55 -24.48 -50.43
CA LEU A 120 -16.04 -23.38 -51.26
C LEU A 120 -16.40 -23.53 -52.75
N ALA A 121 -16.31 -24.74 -53.29
CA ALA A 121 -16.66 -25.05 -54.67
C ALA A 121 -18.14 -24.77 -55.01
N GLN A 122 -19.08 -25.09 -54.10
CA GLN A 122 -20.53 -24.83 -54.27
C GLN A 122 -20.83 -23.33 -54.39
N TRP A 123 -20.02 -22.49 -53.74
CA TRP A 123 -20.15 -21.02 -53.77
C TRP A 123 -19.29 -20.34 -54.84
N HIS A 124 -18.58 -21.13 -55.68
CA HIS A 124 -17.68 -20.71 -56.75
C HIS A 124 -16.46 -19.90 -56.29
N ILE A 125 -15.99 -20.21 -55.08
CA ILE A 125 -14.76 -19.67 -54.49
C ILE A 125 -13.60 -20.58 -54.89
N THR A 126 -12.50 -19.98 -55.37
CA THR A 126 -11.29 -20.69 -55.83
C THR A 126 -10.12 -20.48 -54.86
N PRO A 127 -9.14 -21.41 -54.83
CA PRO A 127 -7.86 -21.24 -54.11
C PRO A 127 -7.24 -19.85 -54.29
N ASP A 128 -7.24 -19.32 -55.52
CA ASP A 128 -6.62 -18.04 -55.83
C ASP A 128 -7.36 -16.84 -55.20
N ARG A 129 -8.66 -16.95 -54.90
CA ARG A 129 -9.41 -15.93 -54.14
C ARG A 129 -9.04 -15.96 -52.65
N ILE A 130 -8.79 -17.15 -52.10
CA ILE A 130 -8.30 -17.34 -50.72
C ILE A 130 -6.85 -16.84 -50.61
N ARG A 131 -6.03 -17.08 -51.63
CA ARG A 131 -4.66 -16.55 -51.70
C ARG A 131 -4.66 -15.02 -51.85
N ALA A 132 -5.54 -14.45 -52.68
CA ALA A 132 -5.71 -12.99 -52.77
C ALA A 132 -6.22 -12.34 -51.47
N LEU A 133 -6.99 -13.07 -50.65
CA LEU A 133 -7.37 -12.64 -49.29
C LEU A 133 -6.15 -12.65 -48.37
N GLN A 134 -5.39 -13.75 -48.33
CA GLN A 134 -4.16 -13.91 -47.53
C GLN A 134 -3.06 -12.91 -47.92
N GLU A 135 -2.95 -12.59 -49.21
CA GLU A 135 -2.02 -11.61 -49.78
C GLU A 135 -2.59 -10.17 -49.76
N GLY A 136 -3.81 -9.95 -49.27
CA GLY A 136 -4.50 -8.66 -49.21
C GLY A 136 -4.02 -7.77 -48.05
N PRO A 137 -4.88 -7.42 -47.06
CA PRO A 137 -4.44 -6.65 -45.90
C PRO A 137 -3.49 -7.45 -45.01
N ARG A 138 -2.79 -6.77 -44.10
CA ARG A 138 -2.05 -7.44 -43.02
C ARG A 138 -3.00 -7.79 -41.87
N PHE A 139 -3.11 -9.07 -41.53
CA PHE A 139 -3.88 -9.54 -40.39
C PHE A 139 -3.01 -9.66 -39.14
N ALA A 140 -3.50 -9.23 -37.98
CA ALA A 140 -2.79 -9.35 -36.71
C ALA A 140 -3.76 -9.39 -35.51
N ILE A 141 -3.47 -10.24 -34.53
CA ILE A 141 -4.17 -10.28 -33.25
C ILE A 141 -3.36 -9.54 -32.19
N TYR A 142 -3.98 -8.52 -31.63
CA TYR A 142 -3.50 -7.74 -30.51
C TYR A 142 -4.20 -8.18 -29.22
N THR A 143 -3.47 -8.17 -28.12
CA THR A 143 -3.96 -8.57 -26.78
C THR A 143 -3.65 -7.47 -25.77
N PRO A 144 -4.52 -6.45 -25.58
CA PRO A 144 -4.34 -5.48 -24.51
C PRO A 144 -4.20 -6.19 -23.15
N GLY A 145 -3.23 -5.76 -22.34
CA GLY A 145 -2.92 -6.41 -21.07
C GLY A 145 -2.25 -7.78 -21.17
N SER A 146 -1.82 -8.24 -22.34
CA SER A 146 -1.08 -9.51 -22.48
C SER A 146 -0.05 -9.52 -23.61
N ASP A 147 1.02 -10.24 -23.33
CA ASP A 147 2.08 -10.80 -24.19
C ASP A 147 1.67 -11.91 -25.19
N ALA A 148 0.42 -12.37 -25.22
CA ALA A 148 0.04 -13.59 -25.98
C ALA A 148 -0.22 -13.33 -27.48
N GLY A 149 -0.63 -12.12 -27.83
CA GLY A 149 -0.62 -11.60 -29.19
C GLY A 149 0.40 -10.47 -29.31
N LEU A 150 0.09 -9.45 -30.10
CA LEU A 150 0.82 -8.20 -30.06
C LEU A 150 0.31 -7.35 -28.87
N PRO A 151 1.17 -6.98 -27.90
CA PRO A 151 0.75 -6.13 -26.78
C PRO A 151 0.39 -4.71 -27.26
N VAL A 152 -0.56 -4.07 -26.58
CA VAL A 152 -1.05 -2.71 -26.90
C VAL A 152 -0.68 -1.75 -25.78
N SER A 153 0.17 -0.78 -26.09
CA SER A 153 0.49 0.31 -25.17
C SER A 153 -0.63 1.35 -25.18
N ILE A 154 -1.24 1.56 -24.02
CA ILE A 154 -2.27 2.60 -23.86
C ILE A 154 -1.69 4.00 -23.65
N LEU A 155 -0.37 4.16 -23.48
CA LEU A 155 0.26 5.45 -23.13
C LEU A 155 -0.09 6.56 -24.12
N ALA A 156 -0.20 6.24 -25.43
CA ALA A 156 -0.59 7.22 -26.45
C ALA A 156 -2.03 7.76 -26.31
N SER A 157 -2.86 7.19 -25.44
CA SER A 157 -4.16 7.79 -25.08
C SER A 157 -4.03 9.00 -24.14
N LEU A 158 -2.88 9.13 -23.44
CA LEU A 158 -2.53 10.22 -22.53
C LEU A 158 -1.80 11.38 -23.25
N ALA A 159 -1.13 11.08 -24.36
CA ALA A 159 -0.42 12.02 -25.22
C ALA A 159 -1.33 13.11 -25.82
N ALA A 160 -0.76 14.28 -26.09
CA ALA A 160 -1.42 15.40 -26.71
C ALA A 160 -1.79 15.06 -28.18
N PRO A 161 -3.04 15.30 -28.63
CA PRO A 161 -3.40 15.07 -30.02
C PRO A 161 -2.70 16.06 -30.97
N ASP A 162 -2.42 15.63 -32.20
CA ASP A 162 -2.05 16.47 -33.35
C ASP A 162 -3.22 17.36 -33.86
N ILE A 163 -3.99 17.93 -32.94
CA ILE A 163 -5.16 18.77 -33.19
C ILE A 163 -4.92 20.11 -32.48
N PRO A 164 -4.81 21.24 -33.21
CA PRO A 164 -4.54 22.53 -32.60
C PRO A 164 -5.57 22.89 -31.53
N TRP A 165 -5.12 23.23 -30.33
CA TRP A 165 -6.01 23.59 -29.20
C TRP A 165 -6.99 24.71 -29.59
N GLU A 166 -6.49 25.71 -30.31
CA GLU A 166 -7.29 26.84 -30.75
C GLU A 166 -8.21 26.45 -31.91
N GLY A 167 -9.51 26.66 -31.71
CA GLY A 167 -10.58 26.18 -32.60
C GLY A 167 -11.18 24.82 -32.20
N ASN A 168 -10.45 23.96 -31.49
CA ASN A 168 -10.87 22.57 -31.20
C ASN A 168 -11.10 22.27 -29.71
N ARG A 169 -11.17 23.29 -28.84
CA ARG A 169 -11.26 23.14 -27.37
C ARG A 169 -12.41 22.24 -26.88
N GLU A 170 -13.55 22.23 -27.57
CA GLU A 170 -14.70 21.37 -27.23
C GLU A 170 -14.38 19.89 -27.47
N LEU A 171 -13.95 19.55 -28.69
CA LEU A 171 -13.47 18.22 -29.10
C LEU A 171 -12.37 17.69 -28.16
N LEU A 172 -11.40 18.54 -27.82
CA LEU A 172 -10.29 18.14 -26.96
C LEU A 172 -10.74 17.87 -25.52
N ARG A 173 -11.67 18.68 -24.99
CA ARG A 173 -12.30 18.42 -23.68
C ARG A 173 -13.16 17.15 -23.68
N GLU A 174 -13.84 16.83 -24.78
CA GLU A 174 -14.53 15.54 -24.92
C GLU A 174 -13.55 14.36 -24.90
N LYS A 175 -12.40 14.44 -25.62
CA LYS A 175 -11.35 13.40 -25.56
C LYS A 175 -10.78 13.27 -24.15
N ILE A 176 -10.41 14.38 -23.49
CA ILE A 176 -9.93 14.40 -22.10
C ILE A 176 -10.93 13.70 -21.18
N SER A 177 -12.21 14.10 -21.25
CA SER A 177 -13.26 13.51 -20.42
C SER A 177 -13.39 11.99 -20.66
N GLY A 178 -13.24 11.52 -21.90
CA GLY A 178 -13.23 10.09 -22.24
C GLY A 178 -12.05 9.35 -21.61
N THR A 179 -10.81 9.83 -21.82
CA THR A 179 -9.59 9.25 -21.24
C THR A 179 -9.67 9.21 -19.71
N VAL A 180 -10.11 10.29 -19.06
CA VAL A 180 -10.19 10.38 -17.59
C VAL A 180 -11.29 9.47 -17.04
N THR A 181 -12.47 9.39 -17.68
CA THR A 181 -13.53 8.46 -17.25
C THR A 181 -13.08 7.01 -17.39
N ALA A 182 -12.35 6.67 -18.46
CA ALA A 182 -11.77 5.33 -18.63
C ALA A 182 -10.76 5.02 -17.50
N LEU A 183 -9.79 5.92 -17.27
CA LEU A 183 -8.73 5.74 -16.27
C LEU A 183 -9.30 5.59 -14.83
N LEU A 184 -10.32 6.36 -14.48
CA LEU A 184 -11.01 6.22 -13.19
C LEU A 184 -11.84 4.92 -13.12
N GLY A 185 -12.42 4.48 -14.24
CA GLY A 185 -13.09 3.18 -14.34
C GLY A 185 -12.16 1.99 -14.08
N LEU A 186 -10.93 2.03 -14.63
CA LEU A 186 -9.87 1.05 -14.34
C LEU A 186 -9.46 1.05 -12.86
N LEU A 187 -9.42 2.23 -12.24
CA LEU A 187 -9.20 2.40 -10.80
C LEU A 187 -10.38 1.93 -9.92
N GLY A 188 -11.42 1.35 -10.52
CA GLY A 188 -12.57 0.79 -9.82
C GLY A 188 -13.64 1.82 -9.41
N PHE A 189 -13.51 3.09 -9.81
CA PHE A 189 -14.55 4.07 -9.60
C PHE A 189 -15.75 3.76 -10.51
N LYS A 190 -16.95 3.74 -9.92
CA LYS A 190 -18.22 3.46 -10.62
C LYS A 190 -19.06 4.73 -10.67
N ASP A 191 -19.86 4.86 -11.74
CA ASP A 191 -20.75 6.01 -11.99
C ASP A 191 -20.05 7.39 -11.93
N VAL A 192 -18.85 7.47 -12.52
CA VAL A 192 -18.02 8.68 -12.56
C VAL A 192 -18.70 9.79 -13.39
N ASP A 193 -19.26 10.78 -12.70
CA ASP A 193 -19.84 12.00 -13.27
C ASP A 193 -18.75 13.07 -13.49
N PRO A 194 -18.42 13.45 -14.74
CA PRO A 194 -17.40 14.47 -15.06
C PRO A 194 -17.63 15.86 -14.45
N VAL A 195 -18.86 16.15 -14.00
CA VAL A 195 -19.26 17.45 -13.44
C VAL A 195 -19.30 17.41 -11.91
N ARG A 196 -19.14 16.23 -11.28
CA ARG A 196 -19.25 16.06 -9.81
C ARG A 196 -18.10 15.32 -9.15
N SER A 197 -17.42 14.40 -9.84
CA SER A 197 -16.24 13.72 -9.28
C SER A 197 -15.08 14.71 -9.17
N ARG A 198 -14.54 14.89 -7.95
CA ARG A 198 -13.39 15.76 -7.70
C ARG A 198 -12.14 15.22 -8.39
N GLU A 199 -12.08 13.90 -8.48
CA GLU A 199 -11.06 13.07 -9.09
C GLU A 199 -11.05 13.31 -10.61
N HIS A 200 -12.22 13.22 -11.26
CA HIS A 200 -12.38 13.51 -12.69
C HIS A 200 -12.10 14.97 -13.02
N ILE A 201 -12.63 15.91 -12.23
CA ILE A 201 -12.40 17.35 -12.41
C ILE A 201 -10.91 17.68 -12.30
N LEU A 202 -10.19 17.12 -11.30
CA LEU A 202 -8.76 17.36 -11.14
C LEU A 202 -7.98 16.83 -12.35
N LEU A 203 -8.13 15.55 -12.69
CA LEU A 203 -7.40 14.92 -13.78
C LEU A 203 -7.69 15.60 -15.12
N SER A 204 -8.95 15.96 -15.39
CA SER A 204 -9.32 16.68 -16.61
C SER A 204 -8.67 18.06 -16.71
N ASN A 205 -8.48 18.78 -15.61
CA ASN A 205 -7.78 20.07 -15.60
C ASN A 205 -6.25 19.89 -15.77
N ILE A 206 -5.67 18.78 -15.30
CA ILE A 206 -4.26 18.44 -15.56
C ILE A 206 -4.04 18.17 -17.05
N PHE A 207 -4.87 17.33 -17.67
CA PHE A 207 -4.83 17.09 -19.12
C PHE A 207 -5.07 18.37 -19.94
N GLU A 208 -6.06 19.20 -19.57
CA GLU A 208 -6.30 20.48 -20.25
C GLU A 208 -5.09 21.43 -20.11
N HIS A 209 -4.44 21.47 -18.95
CA HIS A 209 -3.24 22.28 -18.74
C HIS A 209 -2.07 21.85 -19.64
N ALA A 210 -1.82 20.54 -19.78
CA ALA A 210 -0.74 20.02 -20.63
C ALA A 210 -1.05 20.12 -22.13
N TRP A 211 -2.21 19.61 -22.57
CA TRP A 211 -2.57 19.57 -23.99
C TRP A 211 -2.78 20.97 -24.59
N SER A 212 -3.24 21.96 -23.80
CA SER A 212 -3.33 23.35 -24.26
C SER A 212 -1.96 24.02 -24.49
N GLN A 213 -0.88 23.44 -23.97
CA GLN A 213 0.51 23.83 -24.23
C GLN A 213 1.19 22.97 -25.30
N GLY A 214 0.49 22.00 -25.90
CA GLY A 214 1.11 21.00 -26.79
C GLY A 214 2.10 20.08 -26.08
N LYS A 215 1.91 19.84 -24.77
CA LYS A 215 2.70 18.90 -23.98
C LYS A 215 1.95 17.58 -23.83
N ASP A 216 2.66 16.49 -24.06
CA ASP A 216 2.24 15.16 -23.65
C ASP A 216 2.13 15.06 -22.12
N LEU A 217 1.47 14.00 -21.66
CA LEU A 217 1.51 13.53 -20.28
C LEU A 217 1.80 12.03 -20.32
N ASP A 218 2.78 11.59 -19.54
CA ASP A 218 2.92 10.17 -19.20
C ASP A 218 2.22 9.87 -17.85
N LEU A 219 2.17 8.59 -17.46
CA LEU A 219 1.52 8.18 -16.21
C LEU A 219 2.28 8.68 -14.96
N SER A 220 3.61 8.84 -15.04
CA SER A 220 4.47 9.35 -13.97
C SER A 220 4.21 10.84 -13.72
N GLU A 221 4.17 11.63 -14.79
CA GLU A 221 3.79 13.05 -14.73
C GLU A 221 2.36 13.22 -14.23
N LEU A 222 1.42 12.35 -14.65
CA LEU A 222 0.04 12.38 -14.16
C LEU A 222 -0.05 12.06 -12.66
N ILE A 223 0.73 11.11 -12.14
CA ILE A 223 0.85 10.81 -10.70
C ILE A 223 1.38 12.05 -9.95
N MET A 224 2.50 12.64 -10.41
CA MET A 224 3.11 13.81 -9.78
C MET A 224 2.19 15.04 -9.80
N GLN A 225 1.55 15.32 -10.94
CA GLN A 225 0.61 16.45 -11.09
C GLN A 225 -0.72 16.18 -10.39
N THR A 226 -1.09 14.93 -10.09
CA THR A 226 -2.25 14.64 -9.22
C THR A 226 -1.97 15.05 -7.78
N GLN A 227 -0.78 14.72 -7.24
CA GLN A 227 -0.37 15.15 -5.90
C GLN A 227 -0.19 16.67 -5.83
N SER A 228 0.53 17.24 -6.80
CA SER A 228 0.94 18.65 -6.87
C SER A 228 0.53 19.29 -8.20
N PRO A 229 -0.73 19.73 -8.35
CA PRO A 229 -1.25 20.22 -9.63
C PRO A 229 -0.57 21.53 -10.10
N PRO A 230 -0.40 21.74 -11.42
CA PRO A 230 0.28 22.91 -11.99
C PRO A 230 -0.54 24.22 -11.91
N PHE A 231 -1.62 24.24 -11.13
CA PHE A 231 -2.51 25.37 -10.92
C PHE A 231 -2.93 25.45 -9.45
N ALA A 232 -2.98 26.66 -8.88
CA ALA A 232 -3.36 26.86 -7.48
C ALA A 232 -4.88 26.81 -7.22
N LYS A 233 -5.71 26.89 -8.28
CA LYS A 233 -7.17 26.99 -8.16
C LYS A 233 -7.91 26.10 -9.15
N LEU A 234 -9.06 25.60 -8.73
CA LEU A 234 -10.07 24.95 -9.57
C LEU A 234 -11.35 25.78 -9.51
N GLY A 235 -11.69 26.42 -10.63
CA GLY A 235 -12.74 27.43 -10.69
C GLY A 235 -12.43 28.62 -9.77
N VAL A 236 -13.24 28.82 -8.74
CA VAL A 236 -13.11 29.93 -7.77
C VAL A 236 -12.28 29.53 -6.53
N PHE A 237 -12.24 28.24 -6.19
CA PHE A 237 -11.67 27.71 -4.96
C PHE A 237 -10.17 27.37 -5.10
N ASP A 238 -9.46 27.37 -3.98
CA ASP A 238 -8.11 26.79 -3.89
C ASP A 238 -8.17 25.27 -4.13
N VAL A 239 -7.16 24.70 -4.79
CA VAL A 239 -7.08 23.26 -5.04
C VAL A 239 -7.18 22.45 -3.73
N ASN A 240 -6.52 22.90 -2.65
CA ASN A 240 -6.54 22.21 -1.37
C ASN A 240 -7.88 22.33 -0.62
N GLN A 241 -8.68 23.34 -0.96
CA GLN A 241 -10.05 23.49 -0.45
C GLN A 241 -11.04 22.62 -1.24
N PHE A 242 -10.85 22.49 -2.56
CA PHE A 242 -11.71 21.66 -3.42
C PHE A 242 -11.42 20.17 -3.26
N PHE A 243 -10.14 19.78 -3.26
CA PHE A 243 -9.68 18.40 -3.16
C PHE A 243 -8.40 18.36 -2.30
N PRO A 244 -8.54 18.05 -0.99
CA PRO A 244 -7.44 18.12 -0.02
C PRO A 244 -6.23 17.27 -0.39
N GLU A 245 -5.05 17.71 0.03
CA GLU A 245 -3.76 17.05 -0.31
C GLU A 245 -3.73 15.57 0.08
N LYS A 246 -4.31 15.19 1.22
CA LYS A 246 -4.46 13.77 1.62
C LYS A 246 -5.26 12.97 0.60
N ASP A 247 -6.42 13.47 0.17
CA ASP A 247 -7.28 12.79 -0.80
C ASP A 247 -6.62 12.73 -2.19
N ARG A 248 -5.88 13.78 -2.58
CA ARG A 248 -5.06 13.78 -3.80
C ARG A 248 -3.91 12.79 -3.74
N PHE A 249 -3.24 12.66 -2.59
CA PHE A 249 -2.20 11.66 -2.37
C PHE A 249 -2.77 10.24 -2.42
N GLU A 250 -3.99 10.01 -1.90
CA GLU A 250 -4.68 8.73 -2.07
C GLU A 250 -4.98 8.43 -3.55
N LEU A 251 -5.41 9.42 -4.36
CA LEU A 251 -5.59 9.24 -5.81
C LEU A 251 -4.25 9.02 -6.55
N ALA A 252 -3.21 9.77 -6.22
CA ALA A 252 -1.87 9.60 -6.78
C ALA A 252 -1.27 8.22 -6.43
N MET A 253 -1.48 7.74 -5.20
CA MET A 253 -1.12 6.38 -4.79
C MET A 253 -1.91 5.31 -5.54
N MET A 254 -3.21 5.54 -5.79
CA MET A 254 -4.02 4.61 -6.61
C MET A 254 -3.50 4.54 -8.06
N LEU A 255 -3.13 5.66 -8.67
CA LEU A 255 -2.46 5.69 -9.98
C LEU A 255 -1.07 5.03 -9.95
N ASN A 256 -0.28 5.24 -8.88
CA ASN A 256 1.01 4.57 -8.71
C ASN A 256 0.86 3.05 -8.52
N ASN A 257 -0.20 2.58 -7.85
CA ASN A 257 -0.47 1.16 -7.67
C ASN A 257 -0.81 0.46 -9.00
N ILE A 258 -1.37 1.18 -9.98
CA ILE A 258 -1.47 0.72 -11.37
C ILE A 258 -0.05 0.54 -11.95
N LEU A 259 0.78 1.58 -11.95
CA LEU A 259 2.14 1.54 -12.53
C LEU A 259 3.02 0.46 -11.88
N ALA A 260 2.96 0.30 -10.56
CA ALA A 260 3.72 -0.67 -9.80
C ALA A 260 3.16 -2.12 -9.88
N SER A 261 1.99 -2.33 -10.48
CA SER A 261 1.40 -3.66 -10.66
C SER A 261 2.09 -4.41 -11.81
N PRO A 262 2.66 -5.60 -11.59
CA PRO A 262 3.24 -6.41 -12.67
C PRO A 262 2.22 -6.78 -13.75
N ALA A 263 0.93 -6.88 -13.39
CA ALA A 263 -0.16 -7.14 -14.34
C ALA A 263 -0.45 -5.94 -15.27
N PHE A 264 0.03 -4.74 -14.94
CA PHE A 264 -0.20 -3.54 -15.75
C PHE A 264 0.97 -3.17 -16.67
N GLN A 265 2.15 -3.77 -16.49
CA GLN A 265 3.30 -3.54 -17.38
C GLN A 265 2.96 -3.89 -18.84
N THR A 266 2.19 -4.96 -19.06
CA THR A 266 1.67 -5.39 -20.37
C THR A 266 0.60 -4.48 -21.00
N TRP A 267 0.17 -3.42 -20.30
CA TRP A 267 -0.66 -2.34 -20.83
C TRP A 267 0.16 -1.08 -21.18
N ILE A 268 1.37 -0.97 -20.63
CA ILE A 268 2.30 0.14 -20.84
C ILE A 268 3.26 -0.19 -21.99
N GLU A 269 3.69 -1.45 -22.08
CA GLU A 269 4.51 -2.00 -23.18
C GLU A 269 3.68 -2.30 -24.45
N GLY A 270 4.36 -2.38 -25.60
CA GLY A 270 3.76 -2.81 -26.87
C GLY A 270 3.57 -1.71 -27.92
N GLU A 271 2.79 -1.99 -28.97
CA GLU A 271 2.48 -1.01 -30.02
C GLU A 271 1.48 0.02 -29.47
N PRO A 272 1.73 1.33 -29.60
CA PRO A 272 0.78 2.36 -29.18
C PRO A 272 -0.60 2.19 -29.81
N LEU A 273 -1.66 2.58 -29.09
CA LEU A 273 -3.05 2.65 -29.57
C LEU A 273 -3.27 3.79 -30.61
N ASP A 274 -2.46 3.79 -31.67
CA ASP A 274 -2.53 4.67 -32.84
C ASP A 274 -3.43 4.03 -33.91
N ILE A 275 -4.64 4.57 -34.04
CA ILE A 275 -5.67 4.09 -34.97
C ILE A 275 -5.22 4.21 -36.43
N GLY A 276 -4.34 5.16 -36.78
CA GLY A 276 -3.78 5.27 -38.12
C GLY A 276 -2.89 4.07 -38.45
N ARG A 277 -1.92 3.76 -37.56
CA ARG A 277 -1.02 2.60 -37.68
C ARG A 277 -1.75 1.27 -37.57
N MET A 278 -2.82 1.21 -36.79
CA MET A 278 -3.67 0.02 -36.65
C MET A 278 -4.61 -0.21 -37.83
N LEU A 279 -4.83 0.80 -38.70
CA LEU A 279 -5.56 0.66 -39.96
C LEU A 279 -4.65 0.49 -41.18
N TYR A 280 -3.42 1.02 -41.17
CA TYR A 280 -2.48 0.95 -42.29
C TYR A 280 -1.03 0.74 -41.82
N ASP A 281 -0.26 -0.09 -42.52
CA ASP A 281 1.18 -0.19 -42.27
C ASP A 281 1.99 0.99 -42.82
N GLU A 282 3.30 1.02 -42.54
CA GLU A 282 4.22 2.09 -42.94
C GLU A 282 4.32 2.28 -44.48
N ASN A 283 3.87 1.31 -45.27
CA ASN A 283 3.81 1.36 -46.74
C ASN A 283 2.41 1.77 -47.25
N GLY A 284 1.46 2.09 -46.36
CA GLY A 284 0.08 2.39 -46.68
C GLY A 284 -0.79 1.17 -46.99
N ARG A 285 -0.32 -0.06 -46.72
CA ARG A 285 -1.11 -1.29 -46.94
C ARG A 285 -2.17 -1.42 -45.83
N PRO A 286 -3.44 -1.73 -46.13
CA PRO A 286 -4.49 -1.85 -45.12
C PRO A 286 -4.20 -2.98 -44.13
N ARG A 287 -4.66 -2.81 -42.89
CA ARG A 287 -4.61 -3.80 -41.81
C ARG A 287 -6.01 -4.31 -41.43
N HIS A 288 -6.06 -5.56 -41.00
CA HIS A 288 -7.20 -6.22 -40.37
C HIS A 288 -6.77 -6.61 -38.95
N THR A 289 -7.04 -5.70 -38.02
CA THR A 289 -6.49 -5.66 -36.67
C THR A 289 -7.52 -6.15 -35.67
N ILE A 290 -7.24 -7.28 -35.01
CA ILE A 290 -8.17 -7.94 -34.08
C ILE A 290 -7.71 -7.74 -32.64
N PHE A 291 -8.51 -7.05 -31.83
CA PHE A 291 -8.30 -6.94 -30.39
C PHE A 291 -9.02 -8.08 -29.69
N TYR A 292 -8.27 -9.14 -29.38
CA TYR A 292 -8.74 -10.23 -28.53
C TYR A 292 -8.77 -9.74 -27.08
N ILE A 293 -9.96 -9.72 -26.47
CA ILE A 293 -10.18 -9.20 -25.11
C ILE A 293 -10.81 -10.23 -24.15
N ALA A 294 -10.96 -11.49 -24.59
CA ALA A 294 -11.63 -12.53 -23.81
C ALA A 294 -10.87 -12.98 -22.54
N HIS A 295 -9.59 -12.61 -22.38
CA HIS A 295 -8.78 -12.89 -21.19
C HIS A 295 -8.90 -11.84 -20.07
N LEU A 296 -9.49 -10.68 -20.36
CA LEU A 296 -9.56 -9.53 -19.46
C LEU A 296 -10.77 -9.59 -18.51
N SER A 297 -10.70 -8.90 -17.36
CA SER A 297 -11.85 -8.65 -16.47
C SER A 297 -12.94 -7.81 -17.15
N ASP A 298 -14.13 -7.75 -16.57
CA ASP A 298 -15.21 -6.90 -17.10
C ASP A 298 -14.83 -5.39 -17.03
N GLU A 299 -14.14 -4.98 -15.96
CA GLU A 299 -13.57 -3.64 -15.80
C GLU A 299 -12.47 -3.35 -16.84
N GLU A 300 -11.53 -4.27 -17.02
CA GLU A 300 -10.43 -4.16 -17.99
C GLU A 300 -10.94 -4.10 -19.44
N ARG A 301 -11.96 -4.92 -19.78
CA ARG A 301 -12.63 -4.84 -21.09
C ARG A 301 -13.35 -3.51 -21.28
N MET A 302 -14.10 -3.06 -20.28
CA MET A 302 -14.80 -1.77 -20.34
C MET A 302 -13.82 -0.60 -20.51
N PHE A 303 -12.70 -0.65 -19.80
CA PHE A 303 -11.60 0.31 -19.91
C PHE A 303 -11.01 0.35 -21.32
N PHE A 304 -10.55 -0.80 -21.84
CA PHE A 304 -9.96 -0.88 -23.18
C PHE A 304 -10.94 -0.43 -24.27
N VAL A 305 -12.19 -0.90 -24.24
CA VAL A 305 -13.22 -0.53 -25.22
C VAL A 305 -13.51 0.97 -25.20
N THR A 306 -13.50 1.60 -24.02
CA THR A 306 -13.72 3.05 -23.89
C THR A 306 -12.54 3.86 -24.47
N LEU A 307 -11.31 3.46 -24.18
CA LEU A 307 -10.12 4.09 -24.78
C LEU A 307 -10.08 3.90 -26.30
N PHE A 308 -10.32 2.67 -26.77
CA PHE A 308 -10.36 2.33 -28.20
C PHE A 308 -11.36 3.21 -28.97
N TYR A 309 -12.62 3.29 -28.53
CA TYR A 309 -13.62 4.10 -29.24
C TYR A 309 -13.32 5.60 -29.14
N SER A 310 -12.72 6.07 -28.04
CA SER A 310 -12.27 7.47 -27.92
C SER A 310 -11.08 7.78 -28.84
N ALA A 311 -10.17 6.83 -29.06
CA ALA A 311 -9.07 6.93 -30.01
C ALA A 311 -9.58 6.90 -31.47
N VAL A 312 -10.54 6.02 -31.79
CA VAL A 312 -11.20 5.96 -33.10
C VAL A 312 -11.92 7.27 -33.40
N GLU A 313 -12.64 7.83 -32.43
CA GLU A 313 -13.28 9.15 -32.56
C GLU A 313 -12.26 10.28 -32.79
N SER A 314 -11.14 10.24 -32.07
CA SER A 314 -10.07 11.24 -32.23
C SER A 314 -9.44 11.18 -33.63
N TRP A 315 -9.07 9.99 -34.10
CA TRP A 315 -8.51 9.77 -35.44
C TRP A 315 -9.52 10.11 -36.54
N MET A 316 -10.78 9.71 -36.39
CA MET A 316 -11.86 10.01 -37.34
C MET A 316 -11.99 11.52 -37.57
N ARG A 317 -11.88 12.34 -36.53
CA ARG A 317 -12.03 13.80 -36.62
C ARG A 317 -10.86 14.51 -37.32
N THR A 318 -9.69 13.88 -37.47
CA THR A 318 -8.60 14.41 -38.31
C THR A 318 -8.75 14.04 -39.79
N GLN A 319 -9.72 13.19 -40.15
CA GLN A 319 -9.93 12.75 -41.52
C GLN A 319 -10.72 13.77 -42.35
N SER A 320 -10.48 13.75 -43.66
CA SER A 320 -11.34 14.41 -44.64
C SER A 320 -12.75 13.81 -44.66
N GLY A 321 -13.76 14.64 -44.94
CA GLY A 321 -15.10 14.15 -45.21
C GLY A 321 -15.14 13.31 -46.50
N THR A 322 -15.89 12.20 -46.50
CA THR A 322 -16.05 11.31 -47.66
C THR A 322 -17.38 10.56 -47.60
N THR A 323 -17.94 10.23 -48.76
CA THR A 323 -19.14 9.41 -48.91
C THR A 323 -18.87 7.91 -48.99
N SER A 324 -17.61 7.53 -49.26
CA SER A 324 -17.21 6.13 -49.46
C SER A 324 -16.54 5.52 -48.23
N LEU A 325 -16.62 4.20 -48.10
CA LEU A 325 -16.16 3.46 -46.93
C LEU A 325 -14.62 3.50 -46.83
N ARG A 326 -14.11 4.23 -45.84
CA ARG A 326 -12.68 4.40 -45.50
C ARG A 326 -12.16 3.26 -44.64
N ALA A 327 -12.94 2.85 -43.63
CA ALA A 327 -12.54 1.86 -42.63
C ALA A 327 -13.77 1.24 -41.94
N LEU A 328 -13.62 0.01 -41.46
CA LEU A 328 -14.61 -0.68 -40.63
C LEU A 328 -14.19 -0.75 -39.16
N VAL A 329 -15.18 -0.62 -38.28
CA VAL A 329 -15.04 -0.84 -36.83
C VAL A 329 -16.06 -1.87 -36.39
N TYR A 330 -15.61 -3.11 -36.26
CA TYR A 330 -16.38 -4.29 -35.95
C TYR A 330 -16.33 -4.62 -34.45
N PHE A 331 -17.44 -5.09 -33.88
CA PHE A 331 -17.50 -5.57 -32.50
C PHE A 331 -18.37 -6.83 -32.41
N ASP A 332 -17.81 -7.96 -31.92
CA ASP A 332 -18.62 -9.13 -31.60
C ASP A 332 -19.22 -9.07 -30.20
N GLU A 333 -20.50 -9.39 -30.08
CA GLU A 333 -21.25 -9.42 -28.82
C GLU A 333 -21.14 -8.12 -28.02
N ILE A 334 -21.74 -7.04 -28.54
CA ILE A 334 -21.75 -5.70 -27.93
C ILE A 334 -22.54 -5.59 -26.59
N PHE A 335 -22.90 -6.73 -25.99
CA PHE A 335 -23.61 -6.81 -24.71
C PHE A 335 -22.90 -6.03 -23.60
N GLY A 336 -23.63 -5.16 -22.90
CA GLY A 336 -23.14 -4.41 -21.74
C GLY A 336 -22.33 -3.14 -22.06
N TYR A 337 -21.81 -2.96 -23.28
CA TYR A 337 -21.07 -1.75 -23.68
C TYR A 337 -22.00 -0.65 -24.22
N LEU A 338 -23.08 -1.03 -24.91
CA LEU A 338 -24.06 -0.10 -25.49
C LEU A 338 -25.52 -0.34 -25.01
N PRO A 339 -25.78 -0.60 -23.71
CA PRO A 339 -27.08 -1.04 -23.22
C PRO A 339 -28.15 0.06 -23.32
N PRO A 340 -29.45 -0.27 -23.48
CA PRO A 340 -30.53 0.73 -23.49
C PRO A 340 -30.77 1.37 -22.12
N VAL A 341 -30.40 0.71 -21.03
CA VAL A 341 -30.54 1.17 -19.64
C VAL A 341 -29.16 1.27 -19.02
N GLY A 342 -28.90 2.35 -18.27
CA GLY A 342 -27.57 2.68 -17.75
C GLY A 342 -26.71 3.48 -18.75
N ASN A 343 -25.54 3.90 -18.28
CA ASN A 343 -24.59 4.70 -19.05
C ASN A 343 -23.13 4.32 -18.74
N PRO A 344 -22.65 3.15 -19.20
CA PRO A 344 -21.26 2.74 -19.03
C PRO A 344 -20.31 3.67 -19.84
N PRO A 345 -19.03 3.80 -19.45
CA PRO A 345 -18.09 4.75 -20.07
C PRO A 345 -17.97 4.67 -21.60
N SER A 346 -18.09 3.47 -22.17
CA SER A 346 -18.01 3.23 -23.62
C SER A 346 -19.23 3.72 -24.42
N LYS A 347 -20.38 3.92 -23.78
CA LYS A 347 -21.65 4.20 -24.46
C LYS A 347 -21.68 5.53 -25.21
N GLU A 348 -21.22 6.62 -24.61
CA GLU A 348 -21.27 7.94 -25.28
C GLU A 348 -20.28 8.07 -26.45
N PRO A 349 -18.99 7.64 -26.37
CA PRO A 349 -18.12 7.56 -27.54
C PRO A 349 -18.74 6.76 -28.70
N MET A 350 -19.30 5.59 -28.42
CA MET A 350 -20.01 4.79 -29.43
C MET A 350 -21.24 5.51 -30.00
N LEU A 351 -22.05 6.17 -29.17
CA LEU A 351 -23.21 6.94 -29.61
C LEU A 351 -22.83 8.23 -30.35
N ARG A 352 -21.64 8.80 -30.18
CA ARG A 352 -21.14 9.91 -31.02
C ARG A 352 -20.67 9.39 -32.37
N LEU A 353 -19.88 8.31 -32.39
CA LEU A 353 -19.46 7.64 -33.63
C LEU A 353 -20.65 7.25 -34.49
N LEU A 354 -21.64 6.53 -33.95
CA LEU A 354 -22.84 6.11 -34.68
C LEU A 354 -23.70 7.25 -35.26
N LYS A 355 -23.50 8.50 -34.82
CA LYS A 355 -24.19 9.69 -35.36
C LYS A 355 -23.34 10.48 -36.38
N GLN A 356 -22.01 10.35 -36.32
CA GLN A 356 -21.07 11.27 -37.00
C GLN A 356 -20.11 10.56 -37.96
N ALA A 357 -19.78 9.30 -37.72
CA ALA A 357 -18.78 8.52 -38.47
C ALA A 357 -19.10 8.36 -39.96
N ARG A 358 -20.39 8.39 -40.31
CA ARG A 358 -20.89 8.47 -41.70
C ARG A 358 -20.21 9.57 -42.52
N ALA A 359 -19.97 10.75 -41.95
CA ALA A 359 -19.40 11.88 -42.68
C ALA A 359 -17.92 11.70 -43.05
N PHE A 360 -17.22 10.79 -42.36
CA PHE A 360 -15.78 10.53 -42.51
C PHE A 360 -15.49 9.19 -43.21
N GLY A 361 -16.54 8.48 -43.64
CA GLY A 361 -16.44 7.15 -44.27
C GLY A 361 -16.18 6.00 -43.29
N VAL A 362 -16.39 6.19 -41.98
CA VAL A 362 -16.10 5.15 -40.98
C VAL A 362 -17.38 4.36 -40.67
N GLY A 363 -17.35 3.05 -40.93
CA GLY A 363 -18.51 2.17 -40.79
C GLY A 363 -18.44 1.28 -39.54
N MET A 364 -19.38 1.43 -38.62
CA MET A 364 -19.50 0.51 -37.47
C MET A 364 -20.33 -0.73 -37.84
N VAL A 365 -19.88 -1.91 -37.40
CA VAL A 365 -20.61 -3.17 -37.56
C VAL A 365 -20.73 -3.82 -36.18
N LEU A 366 -21.94 -3.80 -35.62
CA LEU A 366 -22.21 -4.26 -34.26
C LEU A 366 -22.96 -5.60 -34.28
N ALA A 367 -22.34 -6.65 -33.78
CA ALA A 367 -22.95 -7.97 -33.69
C ALA A 367 -23.47 -8.27 -32.28
N THR A 368 -24.64 -8.88 -32.17
CA THR A 368 -25.25 -9.32 -30.91
C THR A 368 -26.07 -10.60 -31.11
N GLN A 369 -26.20 -11.40 -30.05
CA GLN A 369 -27.20 -12.46 -29.99
C GLN A 369 -28.62 -11.96 -29.71
N ASN A 370 -28.77 -10.83 -29.00
CA ASN A 370 -30.06 -10.29 -28.61
C ASN A 370 -30.15 -8.79 -28.93
N PRO A 371 -31.13 -8.34 -29.76
CA PRO A 371 -31.24 -6.94 -30.18
C PRO A 371 -31.69 -6.00 -29.05
N VAL A 372 -32.17 -6.55 -27.92
CA VAL A 372 -32.61 -5.78 -26.75
C VAL A 372 -31.44 -5.13 -26.02
N ASP A 373 -30.24 -5.68 -26.16
CA ASP A 373 -29.07 -5.25 -25.38
C ASP A 373 -28.33 -4.05 -26.00
N ILE A 374 -28.94 -3.41 -27.01
CA ILE A 374 -28.42 -2.24 -27.72
C ILE A 374 -29.37 -1.03 -27.53
N ASP A 375 -28.82 0.14 -27.23
CA ASP A 375 -29.57 1.40 -27.11
C ASP A 375 -30.34 1.74 -28.40
N TYR A 376 -31.60 2.15 -28.27
CA TYR A 376 -32.47 2.45 -29.41
C TYR A 376 -31.90 3.54 -30.33
N LYS A 377 -31.10 4.49 -29.80
CA LYS A 377 -30.42 5.54 -30.59
C LYS A 377 -29.30 4.97 -31.46
N ALA A 378 -28.67 3.88 -31.03
CA ALA A 378 -27.68 3.17 -31.84
C ALA A 378 -28.38 2.42 -32.98
N LEU A 379 -29.44 1.68 -32.65
CA LEU A 379 -30.28 0.96 -33.62
C LEU A 379 -30.90 1.90 -34.68
N SER A 380 -31.37 3.09 -34.28
CA SER A 380 -31.98 4.05 -35.22
C SER A 380 -31.00 4.69 -36.20
N ASN A 381 -29.69 4.67 -35.92
CA ASN A 381 -28.66 5.15 -36.85
C ASN A 381 -28.17 4.05 -37.81
N ALA A 382 -28.39 2.77 -37.49
CA ALA A 382 -27.98 1.65 -38.36
C ALA A 382 -28.88 1.54 -39.60
N GLY A 383 -28.30 1.83 -40.77
CA GLY A 383 -28.97 1.71 -42.05
C GLY A 383 -29.06 0.27 -42.55
N THR A 384 -28.04 -0.55 -42.30
CA THR A 384 -28.03 -1.98 -42.64
C THR A 384 -28.33 -2.86 -41.43
N TRP A 385 -29.17 -3.87 -41.63
CA TRP A 385 -29.55 -4.84 -40.60
C TRP A 385 -29.50 -6.25 -41.20
N PHE A 386 -28.72 -7.12 -40.57
CA PHE A 386 -28.61 -8.54 -40.90
C PHE A 386 -29.25 -9.36 -39.78
N ILE A 387 -30.45 -9.88 -40.04
CA ILE A 387 -31.26 -10.56 -39.02
C ILE A 387 -31.29 -12.05 -39.34
N GLY A 388 -30.57 -12.83 -38.55
CA GLY A 388 -30.64 -14.29 -38.58
C GLY A 388 -31.77 -14.82 -37.69
N LYS A 389 -31.85 -16.15 -37.58
CA LYS A 389 -32.82 -16.80 -36.69
C LYS A 389 -32.71 -16.31 -35.24
N LEU A 390 -33.86 -16.05 -34.61
CA LEU A 390 -33.99 -15.64 -33.21
C LEU A 390 -34.42 -16.81 -32.31
N GLY A 391 -34.15 -16.69 -31.00
CA GLY A 391 -34.44 -17.73 -30.01
C GLY A 391 -35.88 -17.74 -29.50
N THR A 392 -36.47 -16.56 -29.26
CA THR A 392 -37.84 -16.43 -28.72
C THR A 392 -38.69 -15.43 -29.50
N GLU A 393 -40.02 -15.54 -29.37
CA GLU A 393 -40.95 -14.52 -29.90
C GLU A 393 -40.79 -13.17 -29.18
N GLN A 394 -40.30 -13.13 -27.93
CA GLN A 394 -40.06 -11.88 -27.21
C GLN A 394 -38.87 -11.08 -27.80
N ASP A 395 -37.80 -11.77 -28.20
CA ASP A 395 -36.67 -11.15 -28.91
C ASP A 395 -37.11 -10.61 -30.27
N LYS A 396 -38.01 -11.33 -30.94
CA LYS A 396 -38.61 -10.99 -32.24
C LYS A 396 -39.55 -9.78 -32.16
N GLU A 397 -40.45 -9.73 -31.18
CA GLU A 397 -41.31 -8.55 -30.95
C GLU A 397 -40.48 -7.29 -30.70
N ARG A 398 -39.48 -7.37 -29.81
CA ARG A 398 -38.59 -6.25 -29.49
C ARG A 398 -37.69 -5.85 -30.67
N LEU A 399 -37.24 -6.80 -31.49
CA LEU A 399 -36.56 -6.50 -32.76
C LEU A 399 -37.48 -5.71 -33.70
N LEU A 400 -38.74 -6.13 -33.84
CA LEU A 400 -39.72 -5.47 -34.71
C LEU A 400 -40.11 -4.08 -34.21
N ASP A 401 -40.08 -3.84 -32.90
CA ASP A 401 -40.19 -2.49 -32.32
C ASP A 401 -38.96 -1.62 -32.66
N GLY A 402 -37.75 -2.14 -32.47
CA GLY A 402 -36.50 -1.47 -32.85
C GLY A 402 -36.48 -1.10 -34.34
N LEU A 403 -36.73 -2.07 -35.22
CA LEU A 403 -36.85 -1.87 -36.67
C LEU A 403 -37.93 -0.86 -37.04
N ALA A 404 -39.12 -0.91 -36.42
CA ALA A 404 -40.18 0.05 -36.71
C ALA A 404 -39.81 1.49 -36.32
N SER A 405 -38.95 1.69 -35.31
CA SER A 405 -38.38 3.01 -34.97
C SER A 405 -37.26 3.45 -35.93
N ALA A 406 -36.56 2.50 -36.56
CA ALA A 406 -35.44 2.75 -37.48
C ALA A 406 -35.85 2.85 -38.96
N VAL A 407 -37.14 2.68 -39.30
CA VAL A 407 -37.67 2.68 -40.68
C VAL A 407 -38.56 3.91 -40.94
N PRO A 408 -38.06 4.93 -41.67
CA PRO A 408 -38.89 6.03 -42.15
C PRO A 408 -40.03 5.53 -43.05
N GLY A 409 -41.25 6.02 -42.82
CA GLY A 409 -42.46 5.56 -43.53
C GLY A 409 -43.20 4.39 -42.85
N GLY A 410 -42.61 3.77 -41.83
CA GLY A 410 -43.21 2.66 -41.08
C GLY A 410 -42.91 1.29 -41.68
N LEU A 411 -43.09 0.25 -40.86
CA LEU A 411 -42.74 -1.13 -41.17
C LEU A 411 -43.96 -2.03 -40.97
N ASP A 412 -44.26 -2.89 -41.95
CA ASP A 412 -45.22 -3.97 -41.79
C ASP A 412 -44.65 -5.03 -40.84
N LYS A 413 -44.97 -4.88 -39.55
CA LYS A 413 -44.50 -5.81 -38.50
C LYS A 413 -44.94 -7.24 -38.76
N ARG A 414 -46.05 -7.47 -39.46
CA ARG A 414 -46.53 -8.83 -39.76
C ARG A 414 -45.70 -9.46 -40.87
N ALA A 415 -45.53 -8.78 -42.00
CA ALA A 415 -44.69 -9.27 -43.08
C ALA A 415 -43.24 -9.56 -42.62
N TYR A 416 -42.66 -8.68 -41.80
CA TYR A 416 -41.34 -8.93 -41.21
C TYR A 416 -41.35 -10.06 -40.17
N ALA A 417 -42.38 -10.18 -39.32
CA ALA A 417 -42.51 -11.29 -38.38
C ALA A 417 -42.58 -12.65 -39.08
N ASP A 418 -43.37 -12.74 -40.16
CA ASP A 418 -43.54 -13.96 -40.96
C ASP A 418 -42.23 -14.34 -41.67
N LEU A 419 -41.51 -13.36 -42.24
CA LEU A 419 -40.17 -13.57 -42.82
C LEU A 419 -39.12 -14.03 -41.79
N ILE A 420 -39.10 -13.44 -40.58
CA ILE A 420 -38.15 -13.80 -39.51
C ILE A 420 -38.43 -15.22 -38.99
N SER A 421 -39.71 -15.63 -38.87
CA SER A 421 -40.08 -16.99 -38.48
C SER A 421 -39.72 -18.06 -39.53
N ALA A 422 -39.54 -17.68 -40.80
CA ALA A 422 -39.10 -18.57 -41.87
C ALA A 422 -37.58 -18.82 -41.91
N LEU A 423 -36.77 -18.14 -41.07
CA LEU A 423 -35.31 -18.20 -41.15
C LEU A 423 -34.72 -19.57 -40.72
N GLY A 424 -33.98 -20.19 -41.63
CA GLY A 424 -33.16 -21.37 -41.40
C GLY A 424 -31.77 -21.05 -40.81
N LYS A 425 -30.91 -22.08 -40.70
CA LYS A 425 -29.48 -21.87 -40.39
C LYS A 425 -28.78 -21.22 -41.59
N ARG A 426 -27.92 -20.23 -41.33
CA ARG A 426 -27.23 -19.39 -42.32
C ARG A 426 -28.15 -18.64 -43.29
N VAL A 427 -29.45 -18.52 -43.00
CA VAL A 427 -30.38 -17.67 -43.76
C VAL A 427 -30.64 -16.40 -42.96
N PHE A 428 -30.53 -15.25 -43.63
CA PHE A 428 -30.64 -13.93 -43.02
C PHE A 428 -31.62 -13.06 -43.82
N LEU A 429 -32.37 -12.24 -43.08
CA LEU A 429 -33.12 -11.11 -43.59
C LEU A 429 -32.20 -9.87 -43.60
N LEU A 430 -31.83 -9.43 -44.79
CA LEU A 430 -31.15 -8.17 -45.04
C LEU A 430 -32.20 -7.06 -45.20
N ARG A 431 -32.17 -6.08 -44.31
CA ARG A 431 -32.79 -4.77 -44.51
C ARG A 431 -31.69 -3.73 -44.70
N ASN A 432 -31.81 -2.88 -45.71
CA ASN A 432 -30.88 -1.79 -45.98
C ASN A 432 -31.70 -0.52 -46.30
N VAL A 433 -31.40 0.62 -45.67
CA VAL A 433 -32.05 1.92 -45.97
C VAL A 433 -31.88 2.39 -47.41
N HIS A 434 -30.86 1.89 -48.10
CA HIS A 434 -30.61 2.20 -49.51
C HIS A 434 -31.43 1.32 -50.48
N GLU A 435 -32.08 0.26 -49.98
CA GLU A 435 -32.91 -0.66 -50.76
C GLU A 435 -34.41 -0.48 -50.49
N LYS A 436 -35.25 -0.74 -51.49
CA LYS A 436 -36.71 -0.54 -51.39
C LYS A 436 -37.45 -1.63 -50.59
N HIS A 437 -36.89 -2.83 -50.57
CA HIS A 437 -37.51 -4.02 -49.99
C HIS A 437 -36.46 -4.82 -49.23
N PRO A 438 -36.83 -5.49 -48.12
CA PRO A 438 -35.93 -6.43 -47.47
C PRO A 438 -35.72 -7.67 -48.36
N LEU A 439 -34.55 -8.27 -48.26
CA LEU A 439 -34.15 -9.45 -49.03
C LEU A 439 -33.83 -10.60 -48.08
N LEU A 440 -34.18 -11.82 -48.45
CA LEU A 440 -33.65 -13.02 -47.81
C LEU A 440 -32.44 -13.51 -48.61
N PHE A 441 -31.39 -13.93 -47.90
CA PHE A 441 -30.23 -14.57 -48.52
C PHE A 441 -29.69 -15.68 -47.61
N GLN A 442 -29.06 -16.68 -48.22
CA GLN A 442 -28.20 -17.62 -47.50
C GLN A 442 -26.76 -17.15 -47.61
N THR A 443 -26.02 -17.14 -46.49
CA THR A 443 -24.59 -16.78 -46.48
C THR A 443 -23.79 -17.74 -47.35
N ARG A 444 -22.66 -17.27 -47.86
CA ARG A 444 -21.71 -18.16 -48.55
C ARG A 444 -21.00 -19.10 -47.56
N TRP A 445 -20.05 -19.88 -48.09
CA TRP A 445 -19.05 -20.56 -47.26
C TRP A 445 -17.86 -19.61 -47.07
N ALA A 446 -17.45 -19.39 -45.81
CA ALA A 446 -16.30 -18.56 -45.47
C ALA A 446 -15.00 -19.10 -46.10
N MET A 447 -14.12 -18.21 -46.55
CA MET A 447 -12.78 -18.54 -47.03
C MET A 447 -11.85 -18.94 -45.89
N ASN A 448 -12.02 -18.32 -44.72
CA ASN A 448 -11.33 -18.72 -43.50
C ASN A 448 -11.85 -20.08 -42.97
N TYR A 449 -10.96 -20.84 -42.33
CA TYR A 449 -11.40 -21.96 -41.48
C TYR A 449 -12.05 -21.42 -40.21
N LEU A 450 -13.17 -22.02 -39.80
CA LEU A 450 -13.92 -21.63 -38.61
C LEU A 450 -13.74 -22.71 -37.54
N ALA A 451 -12.64 -22.62 -36.78
CA ALA A 451 -12.30 -23.54 -35.69
C ALA A 451 -13.23 -23.39 -34.47
N GLY A 452 -13.94 -22.26 -34.38
CA GLY A 452 -14.68 -21.83 -33.19
C GLY A 452 -13.83 -20.90 -32.30
N PRO A 453 -14.19 -20.72 -31.02
CA PRO A 453 -13.46 -19.86 -30.08
C PRO A 453 -12.00 -20.28 -29.90
N VAL A 454 -11.07 -19.48 -30.41
CA VAL A 454 -9.62 -19.69 -30.23
C VAL A 454 -9.21 -19.21 -28.84
N THR A 455 -8.35 -19.98 -28.16
CA THR A 455 -7.88 -19.65 -26.80
C THR A 455 -6.63 -18.77 -26.80
N ARG A 456 -6.40 -18.01 -25.71
CA ARG A 456 -5.18 -17.18 -25.51
C ARG A 456 -3.87 -17.93 -25.81
N ILE A 457 -3.81 -19.23 -25.51
CA ILE A 457 -2.61 -20.07 -25.70
C ILE A 457 -2.30 -20.29 -27.19
N GLN A 458 -3.30 -20.21 -28.08
CA GLN A 458 -3.14 -20.41 -29.52
C GLN A 458 -2.77 -19.12 -30.27
N ILE A 459 -3.04 -17.94 -29.71
CA ILE A 459 -2.79 -16.63 -30.36
C ILE A 459 -1.36 -16.47 -30.92
N PRO A 460 -0.27 -16.89 -30.24
CA PRO A 460 1.08 -16.79 -30.80
C PRO A 460 1.24 -17.55 -32.13
N ALA A 461 0.56 -18.70 -32.26
CA ALA A 461 0.60 -19.53 -33.46
C ALA A 461 -0.25 -18.93 -34.60
N LEU A 462 -1.38 -18.28 -34.30
CA LEU A 462 -2.15 -17.55 -35.32
C LEU A 462 -1.37 -16.34 -35.85
N ASN A 463 -0.75 -15.55 -34.97
CA ASN A 463 0.08 -14.42 -35.39
C ASN A 463 1.28 -14.90 -36.21
N ALA A 464 1.95 -15.98 -35.82
CA ALA A 464 3.02 -16.58 -36.62
C ALA A 464 2.54 -17.07 -38.00
N LEU A 465 1.35 -17.68 -38.09
CA LEU A 465 0.73 -18.11 -39.34
C LEU A 465 0.44 -16.93 -40.29
N ALA A 466 0.03 -15.77 -39.75
CA ALA A 466 -0.20 -14.54 -40.52
C ALA A 466 1.09 -13.74 -40.82
N GLY A 467 2.24 -14.15 -40.29
CA GLY A 467 3.50 -13.39 -40.35
C GLY A 467 3.47 -12.09 -39.53
N ALA A 468 2.59 -12.02 -38.53
CA ALA A 468 2.48 -10.89 -37.61
C ALA A 468 3.50 -11.02 -36.47
N HIS A 469 4.52 -10.16 -36.48
CA HIS A 469 5.58 -10.10 -35.50
C HIS A 469 5.78 -8.64 -35.06
N MET A 470 6.23 -8.41 -33.82
CA MET A 470 6.64 -7.07 -33.41
C MET A 470 7.87 -6.64 -34.22
N VAL A 471 7.76 -5.52 -34.92
CA VAL A 471 8.92 -4.83 -35.50
C VAL A 471 9.63 -4.11 -34.36
N THR A 472 10.63 -4.76 -33.75
CA THR A 472 11.56 -4.10 -32.84
C THR A 472 12.36 -3.05 -33.62
N GLN A 473 11.94 -1.78 -33.55
CA GLN A 473 12.67 -0.65 -34.13
C GLN A 473 13.99 -0.43 -33.39
N SER A 474 15.00 -1.22 -33.73
CA SER A 474 16.38 -1.04 -33.29
C SER A 474 17.01 0.16 -34.00
N THR A 475 16.70 1.37 -33.52
CA THR A 475 17.23 2.65 -34.03
C THR A 475 18.70 2.87 -33.62
N GLN A 476 19.57 1.93 -33.99
CA GLN A 476 21.01 2.19 -34.12
C GLN A 476 21.30 2.68 -35.56
N PRO A 477 21.88 3.87 -35.75
CA PRO A 477 22.24 4.34 -37.08
C PRO A 477 23.41 3.53 -37.66
N GLU A 478 23.17 2.79 -38.74
CA GLU A 478 24.23 2.10 -39.50
C GLU A 478 25.09 3.08 -40.31
N THR A 479 26.13 3.65 -39.69
CA THR A 479 27.20 4.34 -40.43
C THR A 479 28.30 3.35 -40.83
N ALA A 480 28.04 2.57 -41.88
CA ALA A 480 28.99 1.59 -42.40
C ALA A 480 30.07 2.23 -43.29
N VAL A 481 31.29 2.43 -42.75
CA VAL A 481 32.50 2.73 -43.57
C VAL A 481 33.73 2.01 -43.02
N SER A 482 34.34 1.16 -43.87
CA SER A 482 35.71 0.64 -43.85
C SER A 482 36.27 -0.02 -42.58
N ALA A 483 36.47 -1.34 -42.67
CA ALA A 483 37.45 -2.08 -41.86
C ALA A 483 38.84 -2.09 -42.54
N THR A 484 39.89 -2.21 -41.73
CA THR A 484 41.22 -2.72 -42.12
C THR A 484 41.80 -3.57 -40.99
N ASP A 485 42.54 -4.60 -41.36
CA ASP A 485 43.09 -5.67 -40.51
C ASP A 485 43.94 -5.17 -39.31
N THR A 486 44.21 -5.91 -38.24
CA THR A 486 44.68 -7.32 -38.20
C THR A 486 44.38 -8.02 -36.84
N PRO A 487 44.87 -9.24 -36.52
CA PRO A 487 44.01 -10.38 -36.19
C PRO A 487 43.79 -10.67 -34.70
N ALA A 488 42.78 -11.50 -34.40
CA ALA A 488 42.41 -11.89 -33.03
C ALA A 488 43.12 -13.16 -32.51
N SER A 489 43.47 -13.17 -31.21
CA SER A 489 43.67 -14.36 -30.35
C SER A 489 43.90 -13.92 -28.89
N PRO A 490 43.56 -14.73 -27.87
CA PRO A 490 42.23 -15.27 -27.58
C PRO A 490 41.73 -14.76 -26.21
N LYS A 491 40.41 -14.81 -25.94
CA LYS A 491 39.87 -14.48 -24.61
C LYS A 491 40.15 -15.60 -23.59
N SER A 492 41.18 -15.44 -22.78
CA SER A 492 41.33 -16.10 -21.48
C SER A 492 41.10 -15.07 -20.37
N ALA A 493 40.32 -15.43 -19.35
CA ALA A 493 39.89 -14.48 -18.32
C ALA A 493 41.00 -14.13 -17.32
N THR A 494 41.14 -12.83 -17.02
CA THR A 494 41.92 -12.35 -15.87
C THR A 494 41.29 -11.09 -15.29
N SER A 495 41.29 -10.99 -13.95
CA SER A 495 41.30 -9.78 -13.13
C SER A 495 40.47 -8.56 -13.57
N GLN A 496 39.42 -8.26 -12.80
CA GLN A 496 38.97 -6.88 -12.63
C GLN A 496 40.14 -6.00 -12.14
N SER A 497 40.30 -4.82 -12.73
CA SER A 497 41.02 -3.71 -12.11
C SER A 497 40.01 -2.87 -11.33
N GLU A 498 40.16 -2.80 -10.01
CA GLU A 498 39.29 -2.00 -9.14
C GLU A 498 39.59 -0.51 -9.32
N GLU A 499 38.79 0.19 -10.13
CA GLU A 499 38.58 1.62 -9.94
C GLU A 499 37.64 1.78 -8.73
N ALA A 500 38.12 2.42 -7.66
CA ALA A 500 37.41 2.50 -6.39
C ALA A 500 36.18 3.42 -6.49
N THR A 501 35.01 2.84 -6.77
CA THR A 501 33.74 3.57 -6.78
C THR A 501 33.43 4.12 -5.40
N LEU A 502 33.38 5.45 -5.27
CA LEU A 502 33.02 6.14 -4.03
C LEU A 502 31.69 5.60 -3.44
N PRO A 503 31.60 5.43 -2.11
CA PRO A 503 30.39 4.91 -1.45
C PRO A 503 29.20 5.88 -1.52
N GLY A 504 27.99 5.31 -1.43
CA GLY A 504 26.72 6.05 -1.49
C GLY A 504 26.31 6.53 -2.89
N THR A 505 25.24 7.32 -2.95
CA THR A 505 24.71 7.96 -4.16
C THR A 505 24.66 9.48 -4.00
N SER A 506 24.65 10.24 -5.09
CA SER A 506 24.47 11.70 -5.07
C SER A 506 23.01 12.13 -4.90
N SER A 507 22.05 11.20 -5.01
CA SER A 507 20.62 11.43 -4.86
C SER A 507 20.15 11.07 -3.45
N ARG A 508 19.82 12.07 -2.62
CA ARG A 508 19.26 11.85 -1.28
C ARG A 508 18.00 10.96 -1.32
N PRO A 509 17.96 9.82 -0.61
CA PRO A 509 16.75 9.03 -0.48
C PRO A 509 15.62 9.78 0.23
N ALA A 510 14.37 9.57 -0.20
CA ALA A 510 13.19 10.18 0.42
C ALA A 510 12.77 9.41 1.69
N ILE A 511 12.53 10.14 2.78
CA ILE A 511 12.05 9.59 4.06
C ILE A 511 10.51 9.46 4.01
N PRO A 512 9.92 8.28 4.27
CA PRO A 512 8.47 8.10 4.18
C PRO A 512 7.64 8.74 5.31
N GLY A 513 6.67 9.56 4.92
CA GLY A 513 5.62 10.12 5.79
C GLY A 513 6.07 11.29 6.68
N ASN A 514 5.24 11.65 7.67
CA ASN A 514 5.51 12.72 8.64
C ASN A 514 6.59 12.33 9.68
N THR A 515 7.76 11.93 9.20
CA THR A 515 8.97 11.71 10.00
C THR A 515 9.87 12.92 9.78
N GLU A 516 10.26 13.62 10.86
CA GLU A 516 11.13 14.79 10.74
C GLU A 516 12.51 14.41 10.19
N GLU A 517 13.11 15.33 9.45
CA GLU A 517 14.44 15.18 8.84
C GLU A 517 15.39 16.26 9.37
N TYR A 518 16.60 15.84 9.75
CA TYR A 518 17.63 16.72 10.30
C TYR A 518 18.97 16.48 9.60
N PHE A 519 19.81 17.51 9.48
CA PHE A 519 21.19 17.40 9.01
C PHE A 519 22.13 17.80 10.14
N LEU A 520 23.00 16.87 10.55
CA LEU A 520 24.02 17.16 11.57
C LEU A 520 25.19 17.90 10.90
N PRO A 521 25.73 18.96 11.53
CA PRO A 521 26.77 19.79 10.93
C PRO A 521 28.13 19.08 10.92
N SER A 522 28.92 19.32 9.86
CA SER A 522 30.32 18.88 9.81
C SER A 522 31.21 19.79 10.66
N ASN A 523 31.16 19.66 11.99
CA ASN A 523 31.89 20.52 12.92
C ASN A 523 33.32 20.05 13.26
N LEU A 524 33.77 18.91 12.74
CA LEU A 524 35.15 18.44 12.81
C LEU A 524 35.84 18.57 11.44
N THR A 525 37.12 18.95 11.41
CA THR A 525 37.98 18.73 10.22
C THR A 525 38.44 17.26 10.14
N PRO A 526 38.87 16.76 8.97
CA PRO A 526 39.36 15.37 8.84
C PRO A 526 40.48 15.00 9.82
N ASN A 527 41.38 15.94 10.15
CA ASN A 527 42.46 15.73 11.12
C ASN A 527 41.92 15.58 12.55
N GLU A 528 40.93 16.39 12.95
CA GLU A 528 40.30 16.32 14.27
C GLU A 528 39.45 15.04 14.40
N ALA A 529 38.70 14.71 13.35
CA ALA A 529 37.94 13.46 13.25
C ALA A 529 38.84 12.21 13.40
N ALA A 530 39.98 12.17 12.70
CA ALA A 530 40.96 11.10 12.85
C ALA A 530 41.53 11.05 14.28
N THR A 531 41.88 12.21 14.85
CA THR A 531 42.44 12.33 16.20
C THR A 531 41.47 11.82 17.27
N GLN A 532 40.19 12.18 17.18
CA GLN A 532 39.15 11.66 18.08
C GLN A 532 38.96 10.14 17.97
N ASN A 533 39.15 9.58 16.78
CA ASN A 533 39.12 8.13 16.53
C ASN A 533 40.46 7.42 16.87
N GLY A 534 41.38 8.10 17.56
CA GLY A 534 42.67 7.54 18.01
C GLY A 534 43.69 7.33 16.89
N ARG A 535 43.52 7.99 15.74
CA ARG A 535 44.37 7.87 14.55
C ARG A 535 45.10 9.18 14.25
N SER A 536 46.11 9.09 13.39
CA SER A 536 46.76 10.25 12.76
C SER A 536 46.76 10.03 11.25
N LEU A 537 46.38 11.04 10.47
CA LEU A 537 46.31 10.93 9.01
C LEU A 537 47.71 11.00 8.39
N PRO A 538 48.08 10.07 7.49
CA PRO A 538 49.34 10.14 6.75
C PRO A 538 49.43 11.41 5.87
N PRO A 539 50.65 11.91 5.57
CA PRO A 539 50.85 13.14 4.80
C PRO A 539 50.45 13.05 3.30
N HIS A 540 49.92 11.90 2.86
CA HIS A 540 49.41 11.66 1.51
C HIS A 540 47.88 11.46 1.48
N THR A 541 47.18 11.77 2.58
CA THR A 541 45.73 11.66 2.67
C THR A 541 45.03 12.66 1.73
N THR A 542 44.12 12.20 0.88
CA THR A 542 43.36 13.05 -0.05
C THR A 542 41.88 13.11 0.36
N PRO A 543 41.26 14.29 0.57
CA PRO A 543 39.83 14.38 0.87
C PRO A 543 38.99 14.12 -0.39
N LEU A 544 37.99 13.24 -0.27
CA LEU A 544 37.13 12.79 -1.37
C LEU A 544 35.70 13.35 -1.31
N GLY A 545 35.27 13.90 -0.17
CA GLY A 545 33.95 14.52 0.01
C GLY A 545 33.29 14.15 1.34
N ILE A 546 31.97 14.35 1.41
CA ILE A 546 31.13 13.97 2.57
C ILE A 546 30.20 12.82 2.20
N LEU A 547 30.07 11.83 3.08
CA LEU A 547 29.02 10.81 3.05
C LEU A 547 28.09 11.00 4.25
N TYR A 548 26.79 11.13 3.99
CA TYR A 548 25.75 11.12 5.00
C TYR A 548 25.20 9.69 5.20
N ARG A 549 25.20 9.23 6.45
CA ARG A 549 24.48 8.02 6.89
C ARG A 549 23.23 8.41 7.69
N PRO A 550 22.09 7.71 7.53
CA PRO A 550 20.88 7.98 8.32
C PRO A 550 21.03 7.38 9.72
N VAL A 551 20.78 8.18 10.75
CA VAL A 551 20.77 7.75 12.15
C VAL A 551 19.47 8.19 12.81
N LEU A 552 18.98 7.46 13.81
CA LEU A 552 17.82 7.91 14.57
C LEU A 552 18.26 8.94 15.61
N LEU A 553 17.71 10.16 15.52
CA LEU A 553 17.86 11.20 16.53
C LEU A 553 16.57 11.25 17.37
N ALA A 554 16.70 11.05 18.67
CA ALA A 554 15.60 11.20 19.63
C ALA A 554 16.07 11.97 20.87
N GLN A 555 15.34 13.03 21.23
CA GLN A 555 15.64 13.90 22.37
C GLN A 555 14.37 14.20 23.17
N THR A 556 14.41 14.02 24.50
CA THR A 556 13.38 14.50 25.42
C THR A 556 13.90 15.57 26.36
N HIS A 557 13.06 16.56 26.64
CA HIS A 557 13.24 17.50 27.74
C HIS A 557 12.34 17.07 28.91
N ILE A 558 12.89 16.95 30.11
CA ILE A 558 12.22 16.40 31.29
C ILE A 558 12.27 17.41 32.44
N ARG A 559 11.12 17.74 33.04
CA ARG A 559 11.04 18.64 34.19
C ARG A 559 10.53 17.97 35.47
N PHE A 560 11.27 18.18 36.54
CA PHE A 560 10.99 17.71 37.89
C PHE A 560 10.51 18.87 38.77
N LEU A 561 9.19 19.08 38.85
CA LEU A 561 8.58 20.12 39.69
C LEU A 561 7.85 19.49 40.89
N ASN A 562 8.43 19.57 42.10
CA ASN A 562 7.82 19.03 43.31
C ASN A 562 7.90 19.99 44.51
N ARG A 563 6.74 20.58 44.86
CA ARG A 563 6.59 21.53 45.97
C ARG A 563 6.77 20.91 47.37
N LYS A 564 6.65 19.58 47.57
CA LYS A 564 6.97 18.95 48.88
C LYS A 564 8.46 19.11 49.21
N TYR A 565 9.29 19.02 48.18
CA TYR A 565 10.75 18.95 48.29
C TYR A 565 11.47 20.23 47.84
N ASN A 566 10.71 21.30 47.53
CA ASN A 566 11.22 22.54 46.93
C ASN A 566 12.09 22.31 45.67
N LEU A 567 11.66 21.35 44.85
CA LEU A 567 12.38 20.88 43.67
C LEU A 567 11.81 21.52 42.40
N ASP A 568 12.67 22.14 41.60
CA ASP A 568 12.40 22.56 40.22
C ASP A 568 13.70 22.37 39.41
N HIS A 569 13.78 21.24 38.70
CA HIS A 569 15.00 20.79 38.01
C HIS A 569 14.64 20.33 36.59
N GLU A 570 15.46 20.66 35.59
CA GLU A 570 15.25 20.35 34.18
C GLU A 570 16.43 19.55 33.62
N LEU A 571 16.14 18.52 32.82
CA LEU A 571 17.11 17.54 32.36
C LEU A 571 16.77 17.04 30.95
N ASP A 572 17.74 17.12 30.04
CA ASP A 572 17.61 16.53 28.71
C ASP A 572 18.10 15.07 28.67
N ARG A 573 17.51 14.28 27.78
CA ARG A 573 17.97 12.93 27.41
C ARG A 573 18.02 12.84 25.89
N THR A 574 19.20 12.59 25.36
CA THR A 574 19.46 12.64 23.90
C THR A 574 20.13 11.36 23.46
N THR A 575 19.63 10.76 22.39
CA THR A 575 20.18 9.55 21.80
C THR A 575 20.44 9.72 20.30
N LEU A 576 21.53 9.13 19.83
CA LEU A 576 21.85 8.96 18.42
C LEU A 576 22.08 7.48 18.16
N VAL A 577 21.17 6.83 17.43
CA VAL A 577 21.23 5.39 17.13
C VAL A 577 21.67 5.22 15.67
N PRO A 578 22.92 4.80 15.38
CA PRO A 578 23.42 4.75 14.00
C PRO A 578 22.75 3.68 13.15
N GLU A 579 22.58 2.47 13.71
CA GLU A 579 22.03 1.31 13.02
C GLU A 579 20.88 0.71 13.86
N PRO A 580 19.72 1.39 13.95
CA PRO A 580 18.60 0.92 14.74
C PRO A 580 18.03 -0.38 14.17
N ASN A 581 17.67 -1.33 15.04
CA ASN A 581 17.23 -2.66 14.62
C ASN A 581 16.02 -2.59 13.65
N PRO A 582 16.07 -3.26 12.47
CA PRO A 582 14.98 -3.27 11.49
C PRO A 582 13.61 -3.71 12.01
N ARG A 583 13.54 -4.36 13.19
CA ARG A 583 12.31 -4.76 13.87
C ARG A 583 11.72 -3.70 14.80
N GLY A 584 12.34 -2.52 14.92
CA GLY A 584 11.84 -1.43 15.76
C GLY A 584 12.01 -1.65 17.26
N THR A 585 13.15 -2.21 17.68
CA THR A 585 13.51 -2.41 19.10
C THR A 585 14.89 -1.80 19.35
N ILE A 586 14.99 -0.92 20.34
CA ILE A 586 16.21 -0.14 20.62
C ILE A 586 16.48 -0.17 22.13
N HIS A 587 17.73 -0.40 22.51
CA HIS A 587 18.23 -0.19 23.87
C HIS A 587 18.74 1.25 23.97
N TRP A 588 17.86 2.17 24.33
CA TRP A 588 18.12 3.61 24.28
C TRP A 588 19.28 4.02 25.22
N GLU A 589 19.46 3.30 26.33
CA GLU A 589 20.59 3.39 27.24
C GLU A 589 21.97 3.25 26.56
N ASP A 590 22.11 2.38 25.56
CA ASP A 590 23.37 2.12 24.85
C ASP A 590 23.75 3.25 23.86
N HIS A 591 22.84 4.19 23.61
CA HIS A 591 22.95 5.22 22.57
C HIS A 591 22.87 6.67 23.11
N LEU A 592 22.98 6.84 24.43
CA LEU A 592 22.98 8.14 25.11
C LEU A 592 24.21 8.98 24.75
N ILE A 593 23.99 10.24 24.37
CA ILE A 593 25.03 11.27 24.24
C ILE A 593 24.97 12.26 25.41
N LYS A 594 26.13 12.77 25.83
CA LYS A 594 26.23 13.64 27.03
C LYS A 594 25.50 14.98 26.88
N SER A 595 25.72 15.67 25.78
CA SER A 595 25.26 17.04 25.56
C SER A 595 24.08 17.07 24.57
N PRO A 596 23.01 17.84 24.84
CA PRO A 596 21.83 17.88 24.00
C PRO A 596 22.08 18.61 22.68
N ILE A 597 21.37 18.17 21.64
CA ILE A 597 21.43 18.78 20.31
C ILE A 597 20.51 20.00 20.27
N ASN A 598 21.10 21.18 20.11
CA ASN A 598 20.38 22.42 19.91
C ASN A 598 19.79 22.46 18.49
N PRO A 599 18.45 22.52 18.31
CA PRO A 599 17.83 22.51 16.98
C PRO A 599 18.25 23.68 16.08
N ARG A 600 18.79 24.76 16.66
CA ARG A 600 19.28 25.95 15.91
C ARG A 600 20.67 25.76 15.31
N HIS A 601 21.39 24.70 15.69
CA HIS A 601 22.72 24.38 15.17
C HIS A 601 22.69 23.23 14.15
N LEU A 602 21.49 22.76 13.78
CA LEU A 602 21.29 21.81 12.67
C LEU A 602 21.36 22.53 11.33
N ASP A 603 21.92 21.87 10.32
CA ASP A 603 21.96 22.41 8.97
C ASP A 603 20.57 22.32 8.30
N ARG A 604 20.27 23.29 7.43
CA ARG A 604 18.96 23.40 6.74
C ARG A 604 18.81 22.45 5.54
N GLY A 605 19.81 21.62 5.29
CA GLY A 605 19.97 20.78 4.12
C GLY A 605 21.39 20.20 4.09
N PRO A 606 21.68 19.29 3.15
CA PRO A 606 22.98 18.67 3.06
C PRO A 606 24.06 19.65 2.55
N LEU A 607 25.31 19.37 2.91
CA LEU A 607 26.48 20.03 2.32
C LEU A 607 26.56 19.81 0.80
N PRO A 608 27.14 20.75 0.03
CA PRO A 608 27.36 20.59 -1.41
C PRO A 608 28.18 19.32 -1.73
N ASP A 609 27.87 18.70 -2.86
CA ASP A 609 28.52 17.49 -3.40
C ASP A 609 28.55 16.27 -2.45
N ALA A 610 27.78 16.31 -1.34
CA ALA A 610 27.65 15.21 -0.40
C ALA A 610 26.87 14.02 -1.00
N ARG A 611 27.26 12.82 -0.57
CA ARG A 611 26.67 11.53 -0.94
C ARG A 611 25.83 10.96 0.21
N PHE A 612 24.96 10.00 -0.08
CA PHE A 612 24.05 9.38 0.88
C PHE A 612 24.11 7.86 0.80
N THR A 613 24.03 7.16 1.93
CA THR A 613 23.70 5.72 1.93
C THR A 613 22.20 5.51 1.75
N SER A 614 21.78 4.27 1.45
CA SER A 614 20.38 3.86 1.42
C SER A 614 19.66 4.09 2.75
N LEU A 615 18.34 4.33 2.69
CA LEU A 615 17.45 4.19 3.85
C LEU A 615 16.96 2.75 3.93
N GLU A 616 17.10 2.14 5.09
CA GLU A 616 16.60 0.80 5.39
C GLU A 616 15.55 0.84 6.51
N ALA A 617 14.88 -0.28 6.80
CA ALA A 617 14.00 -0.37 7.96
C ALA A 617 14.86 -0.23 9.24
N PRO A 618 14.42 0.51 10.28
CA PRO A 618 13.07 1.05 10.48
C PRO A 618 12.77 2.41 9.82
N PHE A 619 13.76 3.12 9.27
CA PHE A 619 13.59 4.49 8.76
C PHE A 619 12.56 4.59 7.62
N THR A 620 12.36 3.51 6.86
CA THR A 620 11.38 3.43 5.77
C THR A 620 9.95 3.12 6.21
N ASP A 621 9.70 2.76 7.48
CA ASP A 621 8.35 2.46 8.00
C ASP A 621 7.87 3.53 8.99
N SER A 622 6.99 4.42 8.51
CA SER A 622 6.36 5.46 9.32
C SER A 622 5.52 4.91 10.49
N ARG A 623 5.14 3.62 10.50
CA ARG A 623 4.45 2.98 11.64
C ARG A 623 5.43 2.62 12.74
N THR A 624 6.53 1.95 12.40
CA THR A 624 7.63 1.64 13.33
C THR A 624 8.25 2.91 13.89
N MET A 625 8.47 3.95 13.08
CA MET A 625 8.98 5.25 13.56
C MET A 625 8.05 5.92 14.60
N ARG A 626 6.72 5.84 14.44
CA ARG A 626 5.76 6.32 15.48
C ARG A 626 5.78 5.45 16.73
N SER A 627 5.97 4.14 16.59
CA SER A 627 6.14 3.23 17.72
C SER A 627 7.39 3.61 18.51
N LEU A 628 8.54 3.79 17.83
CA LEU A 628 9.80 4.22 18.43
C LEU A 628 9.70 5.59 19.12
N LYS A 629 8.97 6.56 18.56
CA LYS A 629 8.74 7.86 19.24
C LYS A 629 7.96 7.71 20.55
N THR A 630 7.01 6.77 20.58
CA THR A 630 6.21 6.48 21.78
C THR A 630 7.03 5.70 22.81
N ASP A 631 7.80 4.73 22.36
CA ASP A 631 8.68 3.88 23.17
C ASP A 631 9.79 4.69 23.84
N PHE A 632 10.46 5.60 23.10
CA PHE A 632 11.47 6.51 23.65
C PHE A 632 10.92 7.42 24.76
N ALA A 633 9.71 7.97 24.59
CA ALA A 633 9.07 8.79 25.62
C ALA A 633 8.66 7.97 26.85
N ASP A 634 8.20 6.73 26.65
CA ASP A 634 7.89 5.80 27.74
C ASP A 634 9.14 5.31 28.46
N TRP A 635 10.24 5.09 27.75
CA TRP A 635 11.57 4.78 28.30
C TRP A 635 12.07 5.94 29.15
N ALA A 636 12.13 7.16 28.60
CA ALA A 636 12.62 8.35 29.30
C ALA A 636 11.84 8.62 30.59
N TYR A 637 10.52 8.40 30.58
CA TYR A 637 9.64 8.46 31.76
C TYR A 637 9.92 7.36 32.81
N ARG A 638 10.35 6.16 32.39
CA ARG A 638 10.60 5.01 33.28
C ARG A 638 12.03 4.94 33.83
N THR A 639 13.02 5.43 33.08
CA THR A 639 14.45 5.30 33.42
C THR A 639 15.07 6.57 34.01
N THR A 640 14.39 7.72 33.92
CA THR A 640 14.87 8.97 34.52
C THR A 640 14.29 9.15 35.91
N GLU A 641 15.14 9.04 36.92
CA GLU A 641 14.89 9.50 38.29
C GLU A 641 15.98 10.49 38.71
N ILE A 642 15.69 11.35 39.68
CA ILE A 642 16.70 12.16 40.37
C ILE A 642 16.57 11.97 41.89
N LEU A 643 17.72 11.93 42.56
CA LEU A 643 17.81 11.75 44.01
C LEU A 643 17.69 13.10 44.71
N VAL A 644 16.65 13.25 45.53
CA VAL A 644 16.47 14.39 46.43
C VAL A 644 17.09 14.06 47.77
N LYS A 645 18.05 14.87 48.21
CA LYS A 645 18.66 14.75 49.54
C LYS A 645 17.65 15.24 50.57
N ALA A 646 17.32 14.40 51.54
CA ALA A 646 16.18 14.58 52.41
C ALA A 646 16.49 14.19 53.85
N ASN A 647 16.11 15.08 54.77
CA ASN A 647 16.05 14.80 56.19
C ASN A 647 14.61 15.05 56.64
N GLU A 648 13.76 14.01 56.64
CA GLU A 648 12.32 14.15 56.90
C GLU A 648 12.05 14.61 58.35
N SER A 649 12.88 14.18 59.30
CA SER A 649 12.84 14.57 60.72
C SER A 649 13.10 16.07 60.94
N LEU A 650 14.03 16.64 60.18
CA LEU A 650 14.28 18.08 60.17
C LEU A 650 13.30 18.85 59.27
N LYS A 651 12.81 18.21 58.20
CA LYS A 651 12.08 18.76 57.03
C LYS A 651 12.97 19.60 56.11
N VAL A 652 14.23 19.22 55.98
CA VAL A 652 15.21 19.83 55.08
C VAL A 652 15.32 18.97 53.83
N TYR A 653 15.24 19.60 52.65
CA TYR A 653 15.29 18.94 51.35
C TYR A 653 16.15 19.74 50.36
N ALA A 654 16.84 19.07 49.44
CA ALA A 654 17.61 19.69 48.38
C ALA A 654 17.63 18.83 47.10
N GLY A 655 17.70 19.49 45.94
CA GLY A 655 17.91 18.83 44.66
C GLY A 655 19.37 18.39 44.43
N PRO A 656 19.64 17.68 43.33
CA PRO A 656 20.96 17.14 43.02
C PRO A 656 22.04 18.22 42.79
N GLU A 657 21.64 19.47 42.51
CA GLU A 657 22.53 20.62 42.37
C GLU A 657 23.21 21.11 43.67
N ILE A 658 22.84 20.55 44.84
CA ILE A 658 23.40 20.92 46.15
C ILE A 658 24.43 19.88 46.62
N SER A 659 25.64 20.35 46.94
CA SER A 659 26.72 19.51 47.47
C SER A 659 26.42 18.99 48.87
N ASP A 660 27.01 17.83 49.21
CA ASP A 660 26.77 17.14 50.48
C ASP A 660 27.18 17.98 51.69
N GLU A 661 28.31 18.69 51.59
CA GLU A 661 28.77 19.65 52.61
C GLU A 661 27.71 20.72 52.91
N LYS A 662 27.08 21.26 51.87
CA LYS A 662 26.07 22.32 51.99
C LYS A 662 24.75 21.77 52.53
N PHE A 663 24.36 20.56 52.13
CA PHE A 663 23.18 19.90 52.68
C PHE A 663 23.36 19.49 54.15
N ALA A 664 24.54 18.96 54.51
CA ALA A 664 24.89 18.61 55.88
C ALA A 664 24.90 19.84 56.80
N ALA A 665 25.43 20.98 56.33
CA ALA A 665 25.35 22.25 57.07
C ALA A 665 23.90 22.68 57.34
N MET A 666 23.02 22.61 56.33
CA MET A 666 21.58 22.91 56.50
C MET A 666 20.88 21.97 57.49
N CYS A 667 21.30 20.70 57.57
CA CYS A 667 20.79 19.74 58.55
C CYS A 667 21.33 20.01 59.96
N GLN A 668 22.63 20.31 60.11
CA GLN A 668 23.23 20.64 61.40
C GLN A 668 22.61 21.91 62.02
N GLU A 669 22.37 22.95 61.23
CA GLU A 669 21.71 24.19 61.68
C GLU A 669 20.29 23.91 62.20
N ALA A 670 19.47 23.20 61.41
CA ALA A 670 18.10 22.84 61.78
C ALA A 670 18.01 21.84 62.94
N ALA A 671 19.03 21.01 63.16
CA ALA A 671 19.11 20.11 64.32
C ALA A 671 19.50 20.84 65.60
N ALA A 672 20.49 21.74 65.55
CA ALA A 672 20.94 22.50 66.71
C ALA A 672 19.83 23.37 67.31
N GLU A 673 18.98 23.98 66.47
CA GLU A 673 17.80 24.72 66.91
C GLU A 673 16.82 23.82 67.70
N LYS A 674 16.54 22.62 67.18
CA LYS A 674 15.61 21.66 67.83
C LYS A 674 16.19 21.03 69.10
N ALA A 675 17.49 20.72 69.11
CA ALA A 675 18.18 20.13 70.25
C ALA A 675 18.09 21.02 71.49
N LYS A 676 18.46 22.29 71.33
CA LYS A 676 18.32 23.31 72.37
C LYS A 676 16.88 23.42 72.87
N ALA A 677 15.92 23.48 71.94
CA ALA A 677 14.51 23.58 72.27
C ALA A 677 13.92 22.34 72.96
N GLU A 678 14.54 21.16 72.90
CA GLU A 678 14.14 19.97 73.66
C GLU A 678 14.86 19.86 75.02
N ALA A 679 16.17 20.12 75.06
CA ALA A 679 16.97 20.09 76.29
C ALA A 679 16.43 21.07 77.36
N GLU A 680 16.05 22.28 76.96
CA GLU A 680 15.41 23.28 77.83
C GLU A 680 14.10 22.75 78.47
N LYS A 681 13.35 21.87 77.77
CA LYS A 681 12.09 21.28 78.29
C LYS A 681 12.36 20.13 79.26
N VAL A 682 13.33 19.27 78.99
CA VAL A 682 13.62 18.07 79.81
C VAL A 682 14.28 18.47 81.13
N THR A 683 15.21 19.43 81.10
CA THR A 683 15.81 20.03 82.30
C THR A 683 14.73 20.55 83.27
N ALA A 684 13.71 21.22 82.75
CA ALA A 684 12.60 21.75 83.54
C ALA A 684 11.64 20.68 84.12
N GLN A 685 11.76 19.40 83.72
CA GLN A 685 10.98 18.27 84.27
C GLN A 685 11.72 17.52 85.37
N PHE A 686 12.98 17.15 85.16
CA PHE A 686 13.76 16.36 86.13
C PHE A 686 13.92 17.08 87.47
N GLN A 687 14.19 18.40 87.45
CA GLN A 687 14.28 19.23 88.66
C GLN A 687 13.07 19.03 89.61
N ARG A 688 11.85 18.94 89.04
CA ARG A 688 10.60 18.77 89.80
C ARG A 688 10.47 17.39 90.46
N LYS A 689 11.07 16.35 89.88
CA LYS A 689 11.14 15.00 90.48
C LYS A 689 12.09 14.99 91.67
N MET A 690 13.30 15.53 91.49
CA MET A 690 14.34 15.60 92.52
C MET A 690 13.86 16.41 93.74
N ASP A 691 13.21 17.54 93.49
CA ASP A 691 12.54 18.35 94.52
C ASP A 691 11.50 17.55 95.33
N THR A 692 10.95 16.45 94.79
CA THR A 692 9.90 15.63 95.43
C THR A 692 10.49 14.47 96.23
N LEU A 693 11.43 13.70 95.69
CA LEU A 693 12.07 12.58 96.42
C LEU A 693 12.90 13.07 97.61
N THR A 694 13.56 14.24 97.49
CA THR A 694 14.26 14.94 98.59
C THR A 694 13.35 15.25 99.78
N LYS A 695 12.02 15.20 99.61
CA LYS A 695 11.01 15.33 100.68
C LYS A 695 10.49 13.98 101.20
N LYS A 696 10.52 12.90 100.39
CA LYS A 696 10.12 11.54 100.80
C LYS A 696 11.17 10.85 101.66
N LEU A 697 12.44 10.88 101.23
CA LEU A 697 13.58 10.27 101.92
C LEU A 697 13.54 10.55 103.45
N LYS A 698 13.37 11.83 103.77
CA LYS A 698 13.31 12.40 105.13
C LYS A 698 12.07 11.99 105.95
N ARG A 699 11.20 11.13 105.39
CA ARG A 699 10.06 10.49 106.08
C ARG A 699 10.37 9.03 106.39
N GLU A 700 10.84 8.26 105.41
CA GLU A 700 11.11 6.83 105.60
C GLU A 700 12.29 6.60 106.56
N GLU A 701 13.26 7.55 106.57
CA GLU A 701 14.33 7.67 107.58
C GLU A 701 13.85 7.72 109.04
N ARG A 702 12.53 7.77 109.28
CA ARG A 702 11.88 7.76 110.58
C ARG A 702 11.07 6.47 110.87
N GLU A 703 10.50 5.81 109.85
CA GLU A 703 9.47 4.76 110.05
C GLU A 703 10.09 3.37 110.28
N LEU A 704 11.19 3.02 109.59
CA LEU A 704 12.06 1.84 109.88
C LEU A 704 12.25 1.55 111.37
N LYS A 705 12.47 2.62 112.12
CA LYS A 705 12.94 2.58 113.50
C LYS A 705 11.90 1.99 114.47
N GLU A 706 10.68 1.73 114.00
CA GLU A 706 9.58 1.17 114.76
C GLU A 706 9.44 -0.35 114.52
N ASP A 707 9.75 -0.86 113.32
CA ASP A 707 9.53 -2.27 112.93
C ASP A 707 10.56 -3.26 113.49
N GLU A 708 11.83 -2.82 113.71
CA GLU A 708 12.95 -3.65 114.22
C GLU A 708 12.61 -4.49 115.47
N GLU A 709 11.59 -4.09 116.23
CA GLU A 709 11.22 -4.67 117.52
C GLU A 709 10.27 -5.91 117.45
N GLU A 710 9.39 -6.10 116.44
CA GLU A 710 8.40 -7.21 116.47
C GLU A 710 9.03 -8.60 116.24
N LEU A 711 9.93 -8.72 115.27
CA LEU A 711 10.51 -9.98 114.76
C LEU A 711 10.78 -11.04 115.84
N ALA A 712 11.49 -10.65 116.89
CA ALA A 712 12.21 -11.56 117.79
C ALA A 712 11.29 -12.56 118.51
N GLN A 713 9.99 -12.27 118.61
CA GLN A 713 9.07 -13.02 119.48
C GLN A 713 8.73 -14.45 118.99
N ARG A 714 8.55 -14.65 117.67
CA ARG A 714 7.73 -15.74 117.07
C ARG A 714 8.37 -17.15 116.94
N LYS A 715 9.69 -17.30 117.11
CA LYS A 715 10.50 -18.33 116.39
C LYS A 715 10.57 -19.77 116.98
N ARG A 716 9.57 -20.27 117.71
CA ARG A 716 9.76 -21.42 118.67
C ARG A 716 8.87 -22.70 118.57
N GLU A 717 7.97 -22.88 117.60
CA GLU A 717 6.82 -23.83 117.75
C GLU A 717 6.73 -25.10 116.81
N GLU A 718 7.80 -25.60 116.18
CA GLU A 718 7.67 -26.45 114.95
C GLU A 718 7.28 -27.97 115.06
N LEU A 719 8.17 -28.88 115.49
CA LEU A 719 8.32 -30.24 114.88
C LEU A 719 7.50 -31.44 115.43
N GLY A 720 7.19 -32.40 114.53
CA GLY A 720 7.54 -33.85 114.70
C GLY A 720 6.47 -34.91 115.08
N THR A 721 6.01 -35.75 114.14
CA THR A 721 5.21 -36.99 114.42
C THR A 721 5.24 -38.03 113.25
N HIS A 722 6.10 -39.07 113.28
CA HIS A 722 6.12 -40.15 112.25
C HIS A 722 6.30 -41.57 112.87
N ALA A 723 5.61 -42.58 112.31
CA ALA A 723 5.49 -43.95 112.86
C ALA A 723 5.33 -45.06 111.78
N GLU A 724 4.88 -46.27 112.17
CA GLU A 724 4.92 -47.53 111.39
C GLU A 724 3.78 -47.73 110.36
N THR A 725 4.12 -48.39 109.23
CA THR A 725 3.15 -49.00 108.27
C THR A 725 3.74 -50.28 107.60
N LEU A 726 4.26 -51.26 108.35
CA LEU A 726 5.22 -52.25 107.80
C LEU A 726 4.67 -53.57 107.18
N LEU A 727 4.03 -54.48 107.93
CA LEU A 727 4.00 -55.92 107.54
C LEU A 727 2.63 -56.63 107.60
N SER A 728 2.45 -57.64 106.74
CA SER A 728 1.41 -58.68 106.84
C SER A 728 1.73 -59.92 105.96
N LEU A 729 1.63 -61.15 106.50
CA LEU A 729 1.95 -62.38 105.72
C LEU A 729 1.40 -63.70 106.34
N PHE A 730 0.11 -64.02 106.17
CA PHE A 730 -0.47 -65.38 106.37
C PHE A 730 -1.82 -65.54 105.63
N GLY A 731 -2.06 -66.67 104.96
CA GLY A 731 -3.41 -67.18 104.60
C GLY A 731 -4.29 -66.45 103.56
N LYS A 732 -4.27 -66.91 102.30
CA LYS A 732 -5.31 -66.78 101.23
C LYS A 732 -6.34 -65.59 101.30
N ARG A 733 -6.08 -64.52 100.49
CA ARG A 733 -7.03 -63.53 99.85
C ARG A 733 -7.17 -62.02 100.38
N ARG A 734 -6.07 -61.21 100.47
CA ARG A 734 -5.95 -59.67 100.37
C ARG A 734 -6.55 -58.80 101.55
N ARG A 735 -6.42 -57.44 101.77
CA ARG A 735 -5.67 -56.16 101.38
C ARG A 735 -6.00 -55.05 102.47
N SER A 736 -5.61 -53.74 102.60
CA SER A 736 -4.59 -52.71 102.16
C SER A 736 -4.74 -51.37 102.98
N ILE A 737 -3.76 -50.42 103.05
CA ILE A 737 -3.71 -49.21 103.97
C ILE A 737 -3.09 -47.92 103.32
N SER A 738 -3.34 -46.67 103.82
CA SER A 738 -2.72 -45.36 103.36
C SER A 738 -2.93 -44.08 104.26
N SER A 739 -2.10 -43.00 104.10
CA SER A 739 -2.30 -41.51 104.39
C SER A 739 -1.43 -40.77 105.45
N SER A 740 -1.20 -39.43 105.30
CA SER A 740 -0.61 -38.43 106.26
C SER A 740 -0.45 -36.99 105.65
N LEU A 741 -0.15 -35.89 106.39
CA LEU A 741 0.29 -34.56 105.82
C LEU A 741 1.12 -33.53 106.72
N SER A 742 0.61 -32.34 107.14
CA SER A 742 1.38 -31.04 107.12
C SER A 742 1.30 -30.02 108.32
N LYS A 743 2.37 -29.21 108.56
CA LYS A 743 2.42 -27.97 109.43
C LYS A 743 3.71 -27.10 109.15
N ARG A 744 3.68 -25.74 109.06
CA ARG A 744 4.92 -24.86 109.13
C ARG A 744 4.90 -23.29 109.19
N ARG A 745 3.78 -22.55 109.14
CA ARG A 745 3.76 -21.24 108.42
C ARG A 745 4.15 -19.89 109.12
N LEU A 746 3.96 -19.68 110.42
CA LEU A 746 3.73 -18.30 110.94
C LEU A 746 4.95 -17.38 111.16
N THR A 747 6.09 -17.90 111.63
CA THR A 747 7.24 -17.06 112.06
C THR A 747 7.81 -16.16 110.97
N ALA A 748 7.66 -16.55 109.71
CA ALA A 748 8.32 -15.90 108.58
C ALA A 748 7.88 -14.46 108.33
N LYS A 749 6.73 -14.00 108.87
CA LYS A 749 6.22 -12.65 108.57
C LYS A 749 7.11 -11.54 109.15
N ALA A 750 7.06 -11.33 110.47
CA ALA A 750 7.60 -10.13 111.14
C ALA A 750 9.14 -9.95 111.05
N LYS A 751 9.86 -10.76 110.25
CA LYS A 751 11.24 -10.43 109.84
C LYS A 751 11.26 -9.47 108.66
N ALA A 752 10.31 -9.60 107.73
CA ALA A 752 10.27 -8.83 106.49
C ALA A 752 10.08 -7.34 106.80
N ASP A 753 9.07 -7.04 107.62
CA ASP A 753 8.66 -5.71 108.08
C ASP A 753 9.86 -4.82 108.54
N VAL A 754 10.93 -5.45 109.07
CA VAL A 754 12.18 -4.80 109.52
C VAL A 754 13.11 -4.41 108.35
N GLU A 755 13.36 -5.36 107.46
CA GLU A 755 14.32 -5.21 106.36
C GLU A 755 13.73 -4.27 105.29
N GLU A 756 12.41 -4.36 105.07
CA GLU A 756 11.58 -3.54 104.18
C GLU A 756 11.89 -2.03 104.32
N SER A 757 11.89 -1.50 105.54
CA SER A 757 12.06 -0.06 105.74
C SER A 757 13.52 0.43 105.75
N LEU A 758 14.50 -0.46 105.94
CA LEU A 758 15.93 -0.13 105.81
C LEU A 758 16.31 -0.01 104.32
N GLU A 759 15.76 -0.92 103.53
CA GLU A 759 15.89 -0.98 102.08
C GLU A 759 15.31 0.31 101.44
N VAL A 760 14.08 0.70 101.81
CA VAL A 760 13.40 1.92 101.30
C VAL A 760 14.18 3.24 101.52
N ILE A 761 14.99 3.36 102.57
CA ILE A 761 15.82 4.57 102.82
C ILE A 761 17.01 4.63 101.85
N ALA A 762 17.69 3.51 101.67
CA ALA A 762 18.83 3.41 100.76
C ALA A 762 18.37 3.66 99.32
N GLU A 763 17.24 3.03 98.93
CA GLU A 763 16.54 3.27 97.66
C GLU A 763 16.31 4.77 97.42
N LEU A 764 15.73 5.50 98.39
CA LEU A 764 15.40 6.92 98.21
C LEU A 764 16.61 7.88 98.15
N GLN A 765 17.80 7.47 98.60
CA GLN A 765 19.05 8.21 98.36
C GLN A 765 19.64 7.87 96.98
N GLU A 766 19.61 6.58 96.61
CA GLU A 766 20.09 6.10 95.33
C GLU A 766 19.25 6.67 94.16
N GLU A 767 17.91 6.69 94.28
CA GLU A 767 16.98 7.33 93.33
C GLU A 767 17.32 8.82 93.04
N LEU A 768 17.87 9.56 94.02
CA LEU A 768 18.20 10.98 93.86
C LEU A 768 19.52 11.21 93.12
N ALA A 769 20.56 10.47 93.50
CA ALA A 769 21.84 10.52 92.78
C ALA A 769 21.66 10.00 91.34
N GLN A 770 20.85 8.94 91.18
CA GLN A 770 20.45 8.42 89.88
C GLN A 770 19.71 9.48 89.05
N LEU A 771 18.69 10.17 89.58
CA LEU A 771 17.98 11.23 88.84
C LEU A 771 18.87 12.39 88.36
N GLU A 772 19.92 12.73 89.11
CA GLU A 772 20.83 13.83 88.74
C GLU A 772 21.77 13.43 87.59
N GLU A 773 22.24 12.17 87.59
CA GLU A 773 23.04 11.63 86.49
C GLU A 773 22.15 11.25 85.29
N GLU A 774 20.92 10.78 85.51
CA GLU A 774 19.89 10.61 84.47
C GLU A 774 19.59 11.94 83.75
N LEU A 775 19.59 13.09 84.44
CA LEU A 775 19.40 14.37 83.77
C LEU A 775 20.59 14.75 82.87
N LYS A 776 21.84 14.58 83.33
CA LYS A 776 23.02 14.82 82.48
C LYS A 776 23.02 13.89 81.27
N THR A 777 22.71 12.61 81.52
CA THR A 777 22.56 11.58 80.50
C THR A 777 21.48 11.96 79.51
N ALA A 778 20.29 12.37 79.96
CA ALA A 778 19.18 12.78 79.11
C ALA A 778 19.49 14.04 78.27
N ILE A 779 20.27 15.00 78.77
CA ILE A 779 20.71 16.15 77.96
C ILE A 779 21.72 15.70 76.88
N ALA A 780 22.70 14.88 77.25
CA ALA A 780 23.66 14.33 76.30
C ALA A 780 22.98 13.40 75.26
N GLU A 781 21.98 12.62 75.67
CA GLU A 781 21.11 11.82 74.81
C GLU A 781 20.31 12.71 73.86
N ILE A 782 19.80 13.87 74.29
CA ILE A 782 19.12 14.82 73.40
C ILE A 782 20.10 15.41 72.37
N GLU A 783 21.29 15.86 72.79
CA GLU A 783 22.30 16.40 71.87
C GLU A 783 22.78 15.33 70.87
N ASN A 784 23.07 14.12 71.34
CA ASN A 784 23.43 12.98 70.49
C ASN A 784 22.28 12.59 69.55
N LYS A 785 21.05 12.45 70.05
CA LYS A 785 19.83 12.17 69.25
C LYS A 785 19.64 13.18 68.13
N TRP A 786 19.85 14.48 68.38
CA TRP A 786 19.71 15.49 67.32
C TRP A 786 20.91 15.54 66.38
N ALA A 787 22.12 15.19 66.83
CA ALA A 787 23.27 15.00 65.96
C ALA A 787 23.11 13.75 65.05
N GLU A 788 22.59 12.64 65.59
CA GLU A 788 22.19 11.45 64.83
C GLU A 788 21.08 11.79 63.84
N ILE A 789 20.03 12.51 64.26
CA ILE A 789 18.99 13.01 63.35
C ILE A 789 19.56 13.96 62.29
N ALA A 790 20.62 14.75 62.57
CA ALA A 790 21.27 15.58 61.55
C ALA A 790 22.05 14.75 60.52
N ALA A 791 22.62 13.62 60.95
CA ALA A 791 23.33 12.66 60.12
C ALA A 791 22.40 11.66 59.40
N ASP A 792 21.14 11.55 59.81
CA ASP A 792 20.04 10.80 59.16
C ASP A 792 19.64 11.48 57.83
N VAL A 793 20.56 11.41 56.87
CA VAL A 793 20.37 11.86 55.50
C VAL A 793 19.90 10.68 54.66
N THR A 794 18.70 10.83 54.10
CA THR A 794 18.11 9.88 53.16
C THR A 794 18.10 10.45 51.75
N GLU A 795 18.17 9.59 50.75
CA GLU A 795 17.95 9.97 49.35
C GLU A 795 16.58 9.47 48.91
N ILE A 796 15.72 10.41 48.50
CA ILE A 796 14.37 10.11 48.01
C ILE A 796 14.42 10.14 46.48
N PRO A 797 14.24 9.01 45.77
CA PRO A 797 14.11 9.02 44.33
C PRO A 797 12.81 9.72 43.92
N VAL A 798 12.93 10.68 43.01
CA VAL A 798 11.80 11.39 42.40
C VAL A 798 11.83 11.12 40.90
N THR A 799 10.76 10.50 40.40
CA THR A 799 10.49 10.32 38.98
C THR A 799 9.65 11.49 38.43
N PRO A 800 9.73 11.81 37.13
CA PRO A 800 8.91 12.85 36.52
C PRO A 800 7.46 12.35 36.37
N TYR A 801 6.50 13.24 36.11
CA TYR A 801 5.21 12.79 35.57
C TYR A 801 5.32 12.68 34.04
N LYS A 802 4.60 11.72 33.43
CA LYS A 802 4.56 11.56 31.96
C LYS A 802 4.10 12.81 31.19
N LYS A 803 3.44 13.76 31.85
CA LYS A 803 3.05 15.07 31.27
C LYS A 803 4.18 16.12 31.25
N ASP A 804 5.27 15.87 31.97
CA ASP A 804 6.43 16.76 32.12
C ASP A 804 7.68 16.18 31.39
N VAL A 805 7.44 15.23 30.47
CA VAL A 805 8.41 14.64 29.53
C VAL A 805 7.93 15.04 28.12
N ASP A 806 8.65 15.93 27.45
CA ASP A 806 8.35 16.36 26.08
C ASP A 806 9.41 15.86 25.09
N VAL A 807 9.01 15.48 23.87
CA VAL A 807 9.90 14.91 22.85
C VAL A 807 10.30 16.00 21.85
N THR A 808 11.35 16.75 22.18
CA THR A 808 11.75 17.99 21.50
C THR A 808 12.42 17.77 20.14
N LEU A 809 13.06 16.61 19.91
CA LEU A 809 13.49 16.14 18.59
C LEU A 809 13.15 14.66 18.43
N PHE A 810 12.60 14.26 17.28
CA PHE A 810 12.48 12.85 16.91
C PHE A 810 12.36 12.70 15.39
N GLY A 811 13.34 12.05 14.76
CA GLY A 811 13.38 11.91 13.31
C GLY A 811 14.64 11.23 12.79
N VAL A 812 14.80 11.22 11.46
CA VAL A 812 16.04 10.76 10.82
C VAL A 812 17.01 11.94 10.79
N ALA A 813 18.18 11.75 11.40
CA ALA A 813 19.29 12.68 11.27
C ALA A 813 20.31 12.12 10.26
N TRP A 814 20.72 12.93 9.30
CA TRP A 814 21.84 12.61 8.43
C TRP A 814 23.14 12.96 9.14
N PHE A 815 23.90 11.93 9.51
CA PHE A 815 25.19 12.04 10.19
C PHE A 815 26.31 12.11 9.14
N PRO A 816 27.14 13.17 9.11
CA PRO A 816 28.19 13.34 8.12
C PRO A 816 29.46 12.55 8.48
N TYR A 817 30.09 11.98 7.46
CA TYR A 817 31.41 11.37 7.50
C TYR A 817 32.30 12.01 6.42
N HIS A 818 33.53 12.35 6.75
CA HIS A 818 34.55 12.68 5.76
C HIS A 818 34.97 11.39 5.04
N LEU A 819 34.91 11.40 3.71
CA LEU A 819 35.58 10.41 2.88
C LEU A 819 37.02 10.87 2.65
N VAL A 820 37.98 10.02 2.99
CA VAL A 820 39.40 10.30 2.76
C VAL A 820 40.10 9.11 2.10
N GLU A 821 40.94 9.36 1.10
CA GLU A 821 41.81 8.36 0.51
C GLU A 821 43.14 8.31 1.24
N THR A 822 43.53 7.12 1.72
CA THR A 822 44.84 6.85 2.32
C THR A 822 45.40 5.57 1.70
N ASP A 823 46.60 5.65 1.11
CA ASP A 823 47.31 4.52 0.48
C ASP A 823 46.44 3.68 -0.49
N GLY A 824 45.58 4.33 -1.27
CA GLY A 824 44.68 3.69 -2.24
C GLY A 824 43.42 3.07 -1.63
N ARG A 825 43.06 3.43 -0.40
CA ARG A 825 41.83 3.00 0.29
C ARG A 825 41.00 4.18 0.74
N ILE A 826 39.68 4.07 0.58
CA ILE A 826 38.71 5.03 1.11
C ILE A 826 38.44 4.68 2.59
N GLU A 827 38.69 5.62 3.50
CA GLU A 827 38.23 5.55 4.89
C GLU A 827 37.08 6.55 5.13
N GLU A 828 36.16 6.18 6.04
CA GLU A 828 35.08 7.03 6.54
C GLU A 828 35.43 7.53 7.95
N LEU A 829 35.43 8.85 8.16
CA LEU A 829 35.72 9.47 9.47
C LEU A 829 34.52 10.31 9.95
N PRO A 830 33.94 10.07 11.13
CA PRO A 830 32.85 10.88 11.69
C PRO A 830 33.16 12.37 11.66
N ALA A 831 32.35 13.17 10.96
CA ALA A 831 32.56 14.62 10.77
C ALA A 831 31.77 15.48 11.78
N PHE A 832 30.91 14.86 12.59
CA PHE A 832 30.16 15.51 13.67
C PHE A 832 30.56 14.95 15.03
N ALA A 833 30.76 15.83 16.00
CA ALA A 833 30.74 15.51 17.43
C ALA A 833 29.78 16.48 18.17
N PRO A 834 29.00 16.00 19.16
CA PRO A 834 28.29 16.91 20.07
C PRO A 834 29.30 17.84 20.76
N THR A 835 29.01 19.14 20.77
CA THR A 835 29.77 20.11 21.58
C THR A 835 29.49 19.84 23.05
N GLU A 836 30.54 19.70 23.88
CA GLU A 836 30.39 19.49 25.33
C GLU A 836 29.65 20.64 26.01
#